data_AF-A0A2A2LHS3-F1
#
_entry.id   AF-A0A2A2LHS3-F1
#
_cell.length_a   1.000
_cell.length_b   1.000
_cell.length_c   1.000
_cell.angle_alpha   90.00
_cell.angle_beta   90.00
_cell.angle_gamma   90.00
#
_symmetry.space_group_name_H-M   'P 1'
#
loop_
_entity.id
_entity.type
_entity.pdbx_description
1 polymer ?
#
loop_
_entity_poly.entity_id
_entity_poly.type
_entity_poly.pdbx_seq_one_letter_code
_entity_poly.pdbx_strand_id
1 'polypeptide(L)'
;MASKSGIGVLDITSSEFDVDAYMSRILKERGLDDLVKEEEQMVTAVRRLDSEVHQIVYENYNKFLTATNTVKTIQDEFDQLDQEMDSLSSNMKNISSLIGKLSGVLGAKRSDITQLGSSYKVISSLEFIFDLPQMMQTKFDERKFEDVIRIYKLAETALNKYTDLENLVKLVEAPMEKIETVANAVELLLQTGKNEREVERLLLKAAQVSLRDDLKKLKDEQSVDVLDLVDKACGSFIPNLTLLASLHDRLFPQMRSLLLDMLEHEVSDFHEVVSRLFLSTSDPKDCSIVVRALDRYYRKMSTTAQVVPGLNVQTLSIDLIRQVSKHEIAISRSKIADEMRATVQEIRQSLLHPHNCDLAVLANKLEQQFIFHVKTALANLLLFTASDVTFSSLAPQVFQQEFSKCVHEDLLVATFGDLATLAQEYGNVSGELLHVSPILLLLFSVALFHMTGKSASYLLNLCREQFCLAAASNKLTNGTDITNQLKNSTQLLIRRFCEQKGLQLGENLAKGCDFVRQPVASPTGVRAAIRRAVEEASEVERMLTDLLGGGEARKEPKQRRTQMPDVQPRDSLWCERIDFHQNIHLNKASIMTAIIKVMLKTFIELLRLQTYGKYGIEQIQVDCYYLQRCLSPLVADEVVVNSMVDVALSSALKRSLDPVLVHPSRLMQISKMGPDCLFKLLLGTNWALFLWELYINYRQYKVHLENEKRPKEVEELIETEDYEKARNYKLDKHRFNFWSMIVSQITSTFLLCYGWLPWLWYATSAAPLHSVVFIVLNNIMETIIGLPWELYDTFVIEEKHGFNKQTLGFYLKDKVKKMIVMLAITAPIVLALEWIVENGGPYFFVYVWVFLSLVLFVLITIYPAFIAPLFDKYIPLPDGELKTAIENLASSVEYPLKKLYVVYGSKRSAHSNAYMYGFWKNKRIVLYDTLLSGEEKEKVIALCKEAAETDPDEKDKARGMSNDEVVAVLGHELGHWALYHTLINLVISELNMFFMLAIFAYFYKWQLMYEAFGFYDMPTFIGLIIVFTYVTALYNQISAILMSIHSRKCEFQADKYAADMGKGEMLISALLKLGKDNLSLPVDDYLYSMCTHSHPPIPERVRAIREKKTE
;
A
#
# COMPACT_ATOMS: atom_id res chain seq x y z
N MET A 1 9.05 -50.75 41.17
CA MET A 1 7.80 -49.99 41.00
C MET A 1 8.01 -48.90 39.96
N ALA A 2 8.08 -49.29 38.69
CA ALA A 2 8.30 -48.41 37.56
C ALA A 2 7.22 -48.73 36.52
N SER A 3 6.30 -47.79 36.24
CA SER A 3 5.42 -47.83 35.04
C SER A 3 4.40 -46.67 34.90
N LYS A 4 4.57 -45.48 35.49
CA LYS A 4 3.55 -44.41 35.35
C LYS A 4 4.02 -42.96 35.11
N SER A 5 5.31 -42.70 34.88
CA SER A 5 5.80 -41.32 34.70
C SER A 5 6.02 -40.88 33.24
N GLY A 6 5.76 -41.73 32.23
CA GLY A 6 6.07 -41.42 30.82
C GLY A 6 4.87 -41.00 29.95
N ILE A 7 3.65 -40.94 30.49
CA ILE A 7 2.44 -40.73 29.68
C ILE A 7 2.15 -39.23 29.47
N GLY A 8 2.55 -38.36 30.41
CA GLY A 8 2.27 -36.92 30.34
C GLY A 8 3.07 -36.15 29.28
N VAL A 9 4.24 -36.65 28.88
CA VAL A 9 5.13 -35.96 27.91
C VAL A 9 4.68 -36.19 26.46
N LEU A 10 3.97 -37.29 26.22
CA LEU A 10 3.55 -37.74 24.89
C LEU A 10 2.04 -37.52 24.63
N ASP A 11 1.33 -36.95 25.59
CA ASP A 11 -0.09 -36.62 25.50
C ASP A 11 -0.23 -35.16 25.07
N ILE A 12 -0.83 -34.93 23.89
CA ILE A 12 -1.05 -33.59 23.31
C ILE A 12 -1.87 -32.68 24.25
N THR A 13 -2.65 -33.26 25.17
CA THR A 13 -3.51 -32.51 26.10
C THR A 13 -2.84 -32.13 27.42
N SER A 14 -1.61 -32.56 27.64
CA SER A 14 -0.83 -32.31 28.86
C SER A 14 -0.06 -30.99 28.79
N SER A 15 0.08 -30.29 29.91
CA SER A 15 0.91 -29.09 30.03
C SER A 15 2.42 -29.36 29.90
N GLU A 16 2.83 -30.62 30.03
CA GLU A 16 4.23 -31.07 29.93
C GLU A 16 4.53 -31.73 28.56
N PHE A 17 3.70 -31.48 27.54
CA PHE A 17 3.83 -32.05 26.20
C PHE A 17 5.14 -31.61 25.52
N ASP A 18 5.93 -32.60 25.06
CA ASP A 18 7.17 -32.38 24.31
C ASP A 18 6.98 -32.80 22.85
N VAL A 19 7.01 -31.79 21.97
CA VAL A 19 6.78 -31.92 20.52
C VAL A 19 7.83 -32.83 19.88
N ASP A 20 9.09 -32.69 20.26
CA ASP A 20 10.19 -33.42 19.64
C ASP A 20 10.16 -34.90 20.05
N ALA A 21 9.81 -35.18 21.30
CA ALA A 21 9.64 -36.55 21.80
C ALA A 21 8.42 -37.26 21.16
N TYR A 22 7.31 -36.54 20.98
CA TYR A 22 6.10 -37.05 20.34
C TYR A 22 6.32 -37.35 18.85
N MET A 23 6.90 -36.40 18.11
CA MET A 23 7.21 -36.56 16.68
C MET A 23 8.20 -37.69 16.45
N SER A 24 9.23 -37.79 17.31
CA SER A 24 10.21 -38.89 17.25
C SER A 24 9.59 -40.27 17.48
N ARG A 25 8.52 -40.37 18.28
CA ARG A 25 7.78 -41.62 18.50
C ARG A 25 6.94 -41.98 17.28
N ILE A 26 6.14 -41.04 16.77
CA ILE A 26 5.26 -41.30 15.63
C ILE A 26 6.06 -41.67 14.38
N LEU A 27 7.18 -40.98 14.12
CA LEU A 27 8.06 -41.28 13.01
C LEU A 27 8.78 -42.64 13.13
N LYS A 28 8.90 -43.19 14.34
CA LYS A 28 9.50 -44.53 14.57
C LYS A 28 8.48 -45.67 14.55
N GLU A 29 7.25 -45.43 15.00
CA GLU A 29 6.25 -46.48 15.20
C GLU A 29 5.24 -46.61 14.06
N ARG A 30 5.06 -45.58 13.22
CA ARG A 30 4.04 -45.57 12.16
C ARG A 30 4.63 -45.44 10.75
N GLY A 31 4.01 -46.14 9.80
CA GLY A 31 4.34 -46.04 8.37
C GLY A 31 3.77 -44.78 7.72
N LEU A 32 4.17 -44.50 6.47
CA LEU A 32 3.78 -43.29 5.74
C LEU A 32 2.25 -43.15 5.59
N ASP A 33 1.53 -44.23 5.31
CA ASP A 33 0.06 -44.19 5.16
C ASP A 33 -0.67 -43.92 6.49
N ASP A 34 -0.12 -44.39 7.61
CA ASP A 34 -0.67 -44.14 8.93
C ASP A 34 -0.36 -42.72 9.42
N LEU A 35 0.77 -42.15 8.99
CA LEU A 35 1.15 -40.75 9.21
C LEU A 35 0.22 -39.79 8.47
N VAL A 36 -0.11 -40.09 7.21
CA VAL A 36 -1.06 -39.29 6.41
C VAL A 36 -2.46 -39.32 7.02
N LYS A 37 -2.90 -40.47 7.55
CA LYS A 37 -4.18 -40.56 8.28
C LYS A 37 -4.18 -39.78 9.58
N GLU A 38 -3.08 -39.79 10.34
CA GLU A 38 -2.93 -38.94 11.54
C GLU A 38 -2.97 -37.46 11.19
N GLU A 39 -2.29 -37.05 10.12
CA GLU A 39 -2.33 -35.68 9.61
C GLU A 39 -3.76 -35.27 9.25
N GLU A 40 -4.48 -36.10 8.50
CA GLU A 40 -5.86 -35.84 8.10
C GLU A 40 -6.79 -35.75 9.31
N GLN A 41 -6.61 -36.62 10.32
CA GLN A 41 -7.35 -36.55 11.58
C GLN A 41 -7.01 -35.30 12.40
N MET A 42 -5.73 -34.91 12.46
CA MET A 42 -5.30 -33.67 13.11
C MET A 42 -5.88 -32.44 12.43
N VAL A 43 -5.84 -32.36 11.10
CA VAL A 43 -6.40 -31.24 10.33
C VAL A 43 -7.91 -31.13 10.56
N THR A 44 -8.61 -32.27 10.60
CA THR A 44 -10.05 -32.29 10.87
C THR A 44 -10.37 -31.89 12.31
N ALA A 45 -9.56 -32.33 13.27
CA ALA A 45 -9.69 -31.94 14.68
C ALA A 45 -9.40 -30.45 14.90
N VAL A 46 -8.38 -29.90 14.25
CA VAL A 46 -8.04 -28.47 14.29
C VAL A 46 -9.19 -27.63 13.73
N ARG A 47 -9.77 -28.01 12.58
CA ARG A 47 -10.92 -27.29 12.01
C ARG A 47 -12.15 -27.33 12.94
N ARG A 48 -12.37 -28.46 13.62
CA ARG A 48 -13.47 -28.60 14.57
C ARG A 48 -13.24 -27.74 15.82
N LEU A 49 -12.03 -27.78 16.38
CA LEU A 49 -11.61 -26.94 17.51
C LEU A 49 -11.69 -25.47 17.17
N ASP A 50 -11.31 -25.05 15.96
CA ASP A 50 -11.39 -23.67 15.53
C ASP A 50 -12.85 -23.18 15.47
N SER A 51 -13.77 -24.01 14.98
CA SER A 51 -15.21 -23.74 15.07
C SER A 51 -15.73 -23.67 16.52
N GLU A 52 -15.31 -24.59 17.39
CA GLU A 52 -15.68 -24.59 18.82
C GLU A 52 -15.09 -23.36 19.56
N VAL A 53 -13.85 -22.97 19.25
CA VAL A 53 -13.19 -21.77 19.80
C VAL A 53 -13.91 -20.51 19.33
N HIS A 54 -14.27 -20.40 18.04
CA HIS A 54 -15.07 -19.28 17.55
C HIS A 54 -16.42 -19.17 18.28
N GLN A 55 -17.07 -20.30 18.57
CA GLN A 55 -18.32 -20.34 19.33
C GLN A 55 -18.12 -19.95 20.81
N ILE A 56 -17.07 -20.47 21.47
CA ILE A 56 -16.73 -20.13 22.87
C ILE A 56 -16.31 -18.67 23.00
N VAL A 57 -15.57 -18.13 22.02
CA VAL A 57 -15.16 -16.73 21.94
C VAL A 57 -16.37 -15.83 21.72
N TYR A 58 -17.36 -16.26 20.93
CA TYR A 58 -18.64 -15.54 20.79
C TYR A 58 -19.46 -15.57 22.08
N GLU A 59 -19.55 -16.72 22.75
CA GLU A 59 -20.36 -16.90 23.97
C GLU A 59 -19.71 -16.26 25.23
N ASN A 60 -18.37 -16.18 25.28
CA ASN A 60 -17.62 -15.63 26.42
C ASN A 60 -16.81 -14.35 26.08
N TYR A 61 -17.13 -13.68 24.97
CA TYR A 61 -16.44 -12.49 24.48
C TYR A 61 -16.21 -11.43 25.57
N ASN A 62 -17.21 -11.23 26.44
CA ASN A 62 -17.11 -10.31 27.58
C ASN A 62 -16.03 -10.73 28.58
N LYS A 63 -15.88 -12.01 28.90
CA LYS A 63 -14.84 -12.51 29.82
C LYS A 63 -13.45 -12.43 29.21
N PHE A 64 -13.32 -12.64 27.89
CA PHE A 64 -12.07 -12.48 27.17
C PHE A 64 -11.63 -11.01 27.13
N LEU A 65 -12.59 -10.09 26.98
CA LEU A 65 -12.36 -8.65 27.12
C LEU A 65 -11.86 -8.30 28.53
N THR A 66 -12.46 -8.90 29.57
CA THR A 66 -12.00 -8.71 30.96
C THR A 66 -10.60 -9.26 31.18
N ALA A 67 -10.30 -10.46 30.69
CA ALA A 67 -8.99 -11.11 30.81
C ALA A 67 -7.89 -10.33 30.07
N THR A 68 -8.21 -9.83 28.88
CA THR A 68 -7.29 -8.99 28.09
C THR A 68 -7.06 -7.64 28.77
N ASN A 69 -8.10 -7.04 29.35
CA ASN A 69 -7.96 -5.83 30.14
C ASN A 69 -7.08 -6.07 31.37
N THR A 70 -7.26 -7.17 32.10
CA THR A 70 -6.38 -7.50 33.24
C THR A 70 -4.93 -7.73 32.84
N VAL A 71 -4.67 -8.36 31.69
CA VAL A 71 -3.29 -8.52 31.18
C VAL A 71 -2.68 -7.17 30.83
N LYS A 72 -3.47 -6.28 30.20
CA LYS A 72 -3.05 -4.89 29.96
C LYS A 72 -2.77 -4.15 31.26
N THR A 73 -3.62 -4.29 32.28
CA THR A 73 -3.41 -3.65 33.58
C THR A 73 -2.14 -4.17 34.25
N ILE A 74 -1.85 -5.46 34.18
CA ILE A 74 -0.60 -6.05 34.71
C ILE A 74 0.62 -5.50 33.94
N GLN A 75 0.50 -5.31 32.63
CA GLN A 75 1.57 -4.78 31.79
C GLN A 75 1.83 -3.30 32.10
N ASP A 76 0.76 -2.51 32.28
CA ASP A 76 0.83 -1.12 32.71
C ASP A 76 1.44 -0.99 34.12
N GLU A 77 1.09 -1.90 35.05
CA GLU A 77 1.69 -1.97 36.41
C GLU A 77 3.18 -2.32 36.38
N PHE A 78 3.62 -3.17 35.44
CA PHE A 78 5.04 -3.50 35.25
C PHE A 78 5.84 -2.31 34.70
N ASP A 79 5.30 -1.60 33.72
CA ASP A 79 5.92 -0.39 33.17
C ASP A 79 6.02 0.72 34.24
N GLN A 80 5.04 0.78 35.14
CA GLN A 80 5.05 1.69 36.29
C GLN A 80 6.14 1.32 37.31
N LEU A 81 6.34 0.02 37.56
CA LEU A 81 7.41 -0.50 38.42
C LEU A 81 8.82 -0.21 37.87
N ASP A 82 9.01 -0.31 36.56
CA ASP A 82 10.29 0.04 35.93
C ASP A 82 10.59 1.55 36.05
N GLN A 83 9.57 2.41 35.90
CA GLN A 83 9.71 3.85 36.14
C GLN A 83 10.02 4.18 37.62
N GLU A 84 9.41 3.45 38.56
CA GLU A 84 9.71 3.59 39.99
C GLU A 84 11.14 3.13 40.32
N MET A 85 11.64 2.07 39.68
CA MET A 85 13.03 1.60 39.82
C MET A 85 14.04 2.64 39.30
N ASP A 86 13.77 3.27 38.16
CA ASP A 86 14.60 4.34 37.61
C ASP A 86 14.57 5.59 38.51
N SER A 87 13.39 5.93 39.05
CA SER A 87 13.23 6.99 40.06
C SER A 87 14.04 6.69 41.32
N LEU A 88 14.03 5.45 41.82
CA LEU A 88 14.80 5.03 42.99
C LEU A 88 16.32 5.13 42.76
N SER A 89 16.78 4.73 41.57
CA SER A 89 18.18 4.87 41.15
C SER A 89 18.63 6.33 41.08
N SER A 90 17.77 7.20 40.53
CA SER A 90 17.98 8.65 40.51
C SER A 90 18.03 9.25 41.92
N ASN A 91 17.11 8.82 42.79
CA ASN A 91 17.07 9.24 44.18
C ASN A 91 18.32 8.79 44.96
N MET A 92 18.85 7.59 44.71
CA MET A 92 20.12 7.16 45.29
C MET A 92 21.31 8.03 44.82
N LYS A 93 21.36 8.41 43.54
CA LYS A 93 22.38 9.35 43.03
C LYS A 93 22.25 10.73 43.67
N ASN A 94 21.02 11.21 43.86
CA ASN A 94 20.74 12.48 44.54
C ASN A 94 21.15 12.45 46.01
N ILE A 95 20.88 11.36 46.73
CA ILE A 95 21.32 11.18 48.12
C ILE A 95 22.86 11.18 48.20
N SER A 96 23.54 10.50 47.29
CA SER A 96 25.01 10.48 47.25
C SER A 96 25.60 11.89 46.98
N SER A 97 25.00 12.64 46.06
CA SER A 97 25.32 14.05 45.78
C SER A 97 25.07 14.95 47.01
N LEU A 98 23.94 14.76 47.70
CA LEU A 98 23.59 15.50 48.91
C LEU A 98 24.56 15.22 50.05
N ILE A 99 25.02 13.97 50.24
CA ILE A 99 26.06 13.63 51.23
C ILE A 99 27.39 14.33 50.89
N GLY A 100 27.76 14.38 49.61
CA GLY A 100 28.92 15.14 49.14
C GLY A 100 28.81 16.64 49.45
N LYS A 101 27.64 17.24 49.22
CA LYS A 101 27.35 18.65 49.55
C LYS A 101 27.34 18.89 51.06
N LEU A 102 26.77 17.99 51.86
CA LEU A 102 26.68 18.10 53.32
C LEU A 102 28.07 18.14 53.97
N SER A 103 29.01 17.33 53.47
CA SER A 103 30.42 17.35 53.90
C SER A 103 31.09 18.70 53.58
N GLY A 104 30.82 19.28 52.41
CA GLY A 104 31.30 20.61 52.03
C GLY A 104 30.74 21.73 52.90
N VAL A 105 29.45 21.67 53.26
CA VAL A 105 28.78 22.67 54.12
C VAL A 105 29.30 22.62 55.56
N LEU A 106 29.54 21.44 56.12
CA LEU A 106 30.11 21.28 57.47
C LEU A 106 31.56 21.79 57.55
N GLY A 107 32.34 21.69 56.46
CA GLY A 107 33.67 22.27 56.35
C GLY A 107 33.66 23.80 56.41
N ALA A 108 32.72 24.43 55.69
CA ALA A 108 32.56 25.89 55.66
C ALA A 108 32.13 26.48 57.02
N LYS A 109 31.13 25.86 57.67
CA LYS A 109 30.57 26.34 58.95
C LYS A 109 31.48 26.17 60.17
N ARG A 110 32.60 25.45 60.05
CA ARG A 110 33.59 25.31 61.15
C ARG A 110 34.27 26.64 61.47
N SER A 111 34.41 27.53 60.48
CA SER A 111 34.95 28.88 60.63
C SER A 111 33.95 29.82 61.32
N ASP A 112 32.67 29.74 60.96
CA ASP A 112 31.58 30.52 61.58
C ASP A 112 31.38 30.16 63.05
N ILE A 113 31.49 28.87 63.41
CA ILE A 113 31.39 28.40 64.81
C ILE A 113 32.55 28.92 65.66
N THR A 114 33.75 29.07 65.08
CA THR A 114 34.90 29.66 65.80
C THR A 114 34.75 31.18 65.94
N GLN A 115 34.10 31.85 64.99
CA GLN A 115 33.76 33.27 65.06
C GLN A 115 32.67 33.55 66.11
N LEU A 116 31.62 32.73 66.20
CA LEU A 116 30.58 32.84 67.25
C LEU A 116 31.14 32.72 68.66
N GLY A 117 32.11 31.82 68.88
CA GLY A 117 32.79 31.68 70.17
C GLY A 117 33.58 32.92 70.60
N SER A 118 34.01 33.75 69.64
CA SER A 118 34.69 35.03 69.91
C SER A 118 33.71 36.15 70.25
N SER A 119 32.57 36.24 69.55
CA SER A 119 31.50 37.21 69.84
C SER A 119 30.84 36.96 71.19
N TYR A 120 30.65 35.70 71.58
CA TYR A 120 30.10 35.33 72.89
C TYR A 120 30.99 35.78 74.06
N LYS A 121 32.33 35.74 73.87
CA LYS A 121 33.31 36.25 74.86
C LYS A 121 33.22 37.77 75.06
N VAL A 122 32.94 38.52 74.00
CA VAL A 122 32.79 39.98 74.05
C VAL A 122 31.50 40.37 74.76
N ILE A 123 30.40 39.65 74.50
CA ILE A 123 29.10 39.87 75.15
C ILE A 123 29.18 39.59 76.66
N SER A 124 29.80 38.47 77.08
CA SER A 124 30.02 38.17 78.51
C SER A 124 30.90 39.21 79.21
N SER A 125 31.84 39.83 78.48
CA SER A 125 32.68 40.91 79.03
C SER A 125 31.92 42.23 79.20
N LEU A 126 30.90 42.49 78.38
CA LEU A 126 30.00 43.64 78.48
C LEU A 126 28.98 43.48 79.63
N GLU A 127 28.43 42.28 79.82
CA GLU A 127 27.60 41.94 80.99
C GLU A 127 28.32 42.21 82.32
N PHE A 128 29.59 41.81 82.42
CA PHE A 128 30.40 42.04 83.62
C PHE A 128 30.63 43.52 83.96
N ILE A 129 30.69 44.40 82.95
CA ILE A 129 30.82 45.86 83.16
C ILE A 129 29.50 46.46 83.67
N PHE A 130 28.36 45.94 83.20
CA PHE A 130 27.03 46.44 83.59
C PHE A 130 26.59 45.96 84.98
N ASP A 131 27.03 44.78 85.43
CA ASP A 131 26.78 44.29 86.79
C ASP A 131 27.70 44.94 87.86
N LEU A 132 28.78 45.58 87.42
CA LEU A 132 29.80 46.20 88.28
C LEU A 132 29.27 47.18 89.33
N PRO A 133 28.31 48.09 89.05
CA PRO A 133 27.80 49.04 90.03
C PRO A 133 27.04 48.33 91.15
N GLN A 134 26.24 47.33 90.81
CA GLN A 134 25.44 46.55 91.76
C GLN A 134 26.33 45.62 92.59
N MET A 135 27.34 45.00 91.97
CA MET A 135 28.35 44.19 92.63
C MET A 135 29.21 45.03 93.59
N MET A 136 29.58 46.26 93.19
CA MET A 136 30.29 47.22 94.05
C MET A 136 29.45 47.71 95.20
N GLN A 137 28.18 48.07 94.97
CA GLN A 137 27.26 48.48 96.03
C GLN A 137 27.09 47.36 97.06
N THR A 138 26.90 46.12 96.61
CA THR A 138 26.75 44.97 97.50
C THR A 138 28.02 44.73 98.34
N LYS A 139 29.21 44.85 97.73
CA LYS A 139 30.49 44.69 98.43
C LYS A 139 30.86 45.88 99.32
N PHE A 140 30.37 47.06 98.99
CA PHE A 140 30.47 48.28 99.79
C PHE A 140 29.58 48.18 101.04
N ASP A 141 28.35 47.67 100.87
CA ASP A 141 27.41 47.42 101.96
C ASP A 141 27.90 46.29 102.89
N GLU A 142 28.63 45.30 102.37
CA GLU A 142 29.32 44.25 103.15
C GLU A 142 30.58 44.75 103.93
N ARG A 143 30.93 46.04 103.86
CA ARG A 143 32.12 46.68 104.48
C ARG A 143 33.49 46.10 104.06
N LYS A 144 33.59 45.44 102.90
CA LYS A 144 34.84 44.89 102.36
C LYS A 144 35.49 45.86 101.37
N PHE A 145 36.05 46.95 101.88
CA PHE A 145 36.58 48.04 101.05
C PHE A 145 37.79 47.64 100.18
N GLU A 146 38.55 46.62 100.59
CA GLU A 146 39.72 46.14 99.84
C GLU A 146 39.34 45.41 98.55
N ASP A 147 38.23 44.67 98.57
CA ASP A 147 37.67 43.96 97.41
C ASP A 147 37.01 44.94 96.44
N VAL A 148 36.34 45.99 96.95
CA VAL A 148 35.77 47.07 96.13
C VAL A 148 36.86 47.79 95.34
N ILE A 149 37.99 48.12 95.97
CA ILE A 149 39.13 48.78 95.29
C ILE A 149 39.79 47.84 94.27
N ARG A 150 39.84 46.54 94.54
CA ARG A 150 40.40 45.54 93.61
C ARG A 150 39.51 45.32 92.38
N ILE A 151 38.20 45.23 92.58
CA ILE A 151 37.19 45.16 91.52
C ILE A 151 37.21 46.45 90.68
N TYR A 152 37.39 47.61 91.32
CA TYR A 152 37.55 48.90 90.63
C TYR A 152 38.77 48.92 89.72
N LYS A 153 39.94 48.49 90.21
CA LYS A 153 41.17 48.46 89.40
C LYS A 153 41.10 47.46 88.24
N LEU A 154 40.49 46.29 88.44
CA LEU A 154 40.26 45.32 87.36
C LEU A 154 39.31 45.87 86.30
N ALA A 155 38.24 46.54 86.75
CA ALA A 155 37.29 47.20 85.87
C ALA A 155 37.88 48.42 85.15
N GLU A 156 38.77 49.18 85.78
CA GLU A 156 39.47 50.34 85.18
C GLU A 156 40.31 49.92 83.98
N THR A 157 41.00 48.77 84.04
CA THR A 157 41.70 48.18 82.89
C THR A 157 40.77 47.71 81.76
N ALA A 158 39.53 47.31 82.07
CA ALA A 158 38.53 46.93 81.07
C ALA A 158 37.81 48.16 80.47
N LEU A 159 37.48 49.16 81.30
CA LEU A 159 36.87 50.43 80.89
C LEU A 159 37.77 51.25 79.96
N ASN A 160 39.08 51.27 80.23
CA ASN A 160 40.07 51.95 79.38
C ASN A 160 40.26 51.27 78.00
N LYS A 161 39.70 50.06 77.80
CA LYS A 161 39.75 49.34 76.51
C LYS A 161 38.52 49.58 75.63
N TYR A 162 37.42 50.08 76.20
CA TYR A 162 36.12 50.25 75.52
C TYR A 162 35.63 51.71 75.52
N THR A 163 36.55 52.66 75.65
CA THR A 163 36.26 54.10 75.72
C THR A 163 35.80 54.69 74.38
N ASP A 164 36.10 54.00 73.27
CA ASP A 164 35.69 54.42 71.91
C ASP A 164 34.31 53.87 71.52
N LEU A 165 33.32 54.77 71.52
CA LEU A 165 31.92 54.60 71.11
C LEU A 165 31.70 54.10 69.66
N GLU A 166 32.77 53.95 68.86
CA GLU A 166 32.72 53.54 67.46
C GLU A 166 32.55 52.03 67.27
N ASN A 167 33.00 51.21 68.24
CA ASN A 167 32.94 49.74 68.15
C ASN A 167 31.55 49.16 68.49
N LEU A 168 30.73 49.88 69.27
CA LEU A 168 29.31 49.52 69.54
C LEU A 168 28.43 49.75 68.30
N VAL A 169 28.75 50.75 67.47
CA VAL A 169 28.04 51.02 66.22
C VAL A 169 28.38 49.97 65.15
N LYS A 170 29.64 49.52 65.07
CA LYS A 170 30.06 48.41 64.18
C LYS A 170 29.41 47.07 64.49
N LEU A 171 28.99 46.84 65.74
CA LEU A 171 28.29 45.62 66.12
C LEU A 171 26.88 45.55 65.49
N VAL A 172 26.19 46.69 65.38
CA VAL A 172 24.87 46.81 64.75
C VAL A 172 24.95 46.77 63.21
N GLU A 173 26.12 47.09 62.64
CA GLU A 173 26.39 47.00 61.19
C GLU A 173 26.75 45.58 60.69
N ALA A 174 26.99 44.62 61.58
CA ALA A 174 27.29 43.25 61.20
C ALA A 174 26.01 42.46 60.80
N PRO A 175 26.05 41.63 59.75
CA PRO A 175 24.90 40.82 59.34
C PRO A 175 24.58 39.80 60.43
N MET A 176 23.57 40.07 61.26
CA MET A 176 23.18 39.20 62.37
C MET A 176 21.95 38.36 62.00
N GLU A 177 22.08 37.04 62.11
CA GLU A 177 21.07 36.06 61.67
C GLU A 177 19.74 36.06 62.47
N LYS A 178 19.59 36.83 63.56
CA LYS A 178 18.37 36.79 64.40
C LYS A 178 17.93 38.17 64.89
N ILE A 179 16.72 38.57 64.51
CA ILE A 179 16.06 39.84 64.88
C ILE A 179 15.93 40.01 66.42
N GLU A 180 15.81 38.93 67.19
CA GLU A 180 15.79 38.99 68.67
C GLU A 180 17.07 39.58 69.29
N THR A 181 18.23 39.32 68.68
CA THR A 181 19.51 39.89 69.16
C THR A 181 19.62 41.39 68.86
N VAL A 182 18.98 41.85 67.79
CA VAL A 182 18.89 43.26 67.41
C VAL A 182 17.94 44.01 68.36
N ALA A 183 16.84 43.39 68.80
CA ALA A 183 15.92 43.96 69.77
C ALA A 183 16.61 44.29 71.12
N ASN A 184 17.41 43.36 71.64
CA ASN A 184 18.15 43.56 72.90
C ASN A 184 19.25 44.62 72.76
N ALA A 185 19.95 44.67 71.62
CA ALA A 185 20.98 45.70 71.36
C ALA A 185 20.38 47.11 71.17
N VAL A 186 19.18 47.21 70.61
CA VAL A 186 18.45 48.48 70.41
C VAL A 186 17.83 48.98 71.71
N GLU A 187 17.31 48.10 72.57
CA GLU A 187 16.90 48.46 73.94
C GLU A 187 18.08 49.03 74.75
N LEU A 188 19.27 48.43 74.63
CA LEU A 188 20.50 48.93 75.26
C LEU A 188 20.92 50.31 74.73
N LEU A 189 20.78 50.58 73.42
CA LEU A 189 21.10 51.88 72.82
C LEU A 189 20.13 52.99 73.25
N LEU A 190 18.84 52.68 73.44
CA LEU A 190 17.85 53.63 73.95
C LEU A 190 18.13 54.03 75.41
N GLN A 191 18.62 53.10 76.25
CA GLN A 191 18.99 53.38 77.64
C GLN A 191 20.24 54.29 77.78
N THR A 192 21.07 54.41 76.74
CA THR A 192 22.27 55.28 76.73
C THR A 192 22.00 56.75 76.36
N GLY A 193 20.73 57.15 76.17
CA GLY A 193 20.34 58.55 75.96
C GLY A 193 20.55 59.11 74.55
N LYS A 194 20.68 58.25 73.53
CA LYS A 194 20.74 58.67 72.12
C LYS A 194 19.37 59.03 71.55
N ASN A 195 19.39 59.76 70.44
CA ASN A 195 18.21 60.29 69.75
C ASN A 195 17.37 59.13 69.16
N GLU A 196 16.12 58.98 69.59
CA GLU A 196 15.23 57.85 69.24
C GLU A 196 15.11 57.63 67.71
N ARG A 197 15.14 58.71 66.92
CA ARG A 197 15.06 58.67 65.44
C ARG A 197 16.29 58.09 64.75
N GLU A 198 17.47 58.21 65.35
CA GLU A 198 18.72 57.70 64.76
C GLU A 198 18.85 56.19 65.01
N VAL A 199 18.39 55.75 66.18
CA VAL A 199 18.31 54.33 66.56
C VAL A 199 17.26 53.60 65.72
N GLU A 200 16.09 54.21 65.50
CA GLU A 200 15.06 53.66 64.61
C GLU A 200 15.58 53.45 63.17
N ARG A 201 16.31 54.42 62.61
CA ARG A 201 16.90 54.29 61.26
C ARG A 201 17.92 53.16 61.16
N LEU A 202 18.73 52.96 62.20
CA LEU A 202 19.72 51.87 62.23
C LEU A 202 19.04 50.51 62.35
N LEU A 203 18.00 50.38 63.19
CA LEU A 203 17.17 49.18 63.30
C LEU A 203 16.52 48.83 61.95
N LEU A 204 15.89 49.80 61.30
CA LEU A 204 15.23 49.61 60.01
C LEU A 204 16.24 49.22 58.92
N LYS A 205 17.44 49.85 58.90
CA LYS A 205 18.49 49.52 57.93
C LYS A 205 19.05 48.11 58.13
N ALA A 206 19.28 47.68 59.37
CA ALA A 206 19.76 46.33 59.67
C ALA A 206 18.70 45.27 59.35
N ALA A 207 17.43 45.53 59.70
CA ALA A 207 16.31 44.65 59.39
C ALA A 207 16.06 44.53 57.88
N GLN A 208 16.21 45.63 57.14
CA GLN A 208 16.11 45.64 55.68
C GLN A 208 17.19 44.79 55.01
N VAL A 209 18.44 44.81 55.53
CA VAL A 209 19.50 43.92 55.01
C VAL A 209 19.16 42.45 55.25
N SER A 210 18.65 42.10 56.43
CA SER A 210 18.23 40.73 56.74
C SER A 210 17.09 40.22 55.85
N LEU A 211 16.05 41.04 55.64
CA LEU A 211 14.93 40.68 54.76
C LEU A 211 15.36 40.52 53.30
N ARG A 212 16.28 41.38 52.83
CA ARG A 212 16.86 41.28 51.48
C ARG A 212 17.73 40.04 51.29
N ASP A 213 18.48 39.63 52.31
CA ASP A 213 19.25 38.39 52.26
C ASP A 213 18.34 37.15 52.20
N ASP A 214 17.21 37.17 52.92
CA ASP A 214 16.18 36.11 52.80
C ASP A 214 15.59 36.07 51.38
N LEU A 215 15.26 37.24 50.79
CA LEU A 215 14.79 37.33 49.41
C LEU A 215 15.84 36.86 48.39
N LYS A 216 17.13 37.13 48.64
CA LYS A 216 18.22 36.71 47.76
C LYS A 216 18.41 35.20 47.78
N LYS A 217 18.35 34.57 48.97
CA LYS A 217 18.37 33.11 49.10
C LYS A 217 17.22 32.45 48.34
N LEU A 218 16.02 33.04 48.39
CA LEU A 218 14.85 32.56 47.64
C LEU A 218 14.99 32.73 46.12
N LYS A 219 15.73 33.73 45.64
CA LYS A 219 16.04 33.92 44.20
C LYS A 219 17.08 32.92 43.68
N ASP A 220 18.04 32.53 44.52
CA ASP A 220 19.16 31.66 44.14
C ASP A 220 18.80 30.15 44.20
N GLU A 221 17.73 29.77 44.92
CA GLU A 221 17.24 28.39 44.97
C GLU A 221 16.37 28.02 43.76
N GLN A 222 16.87 27.13 42.88
CA GLN A 222 16.06 26.43 41.88
C GLN A 222 15.39 25.21 42.52
N SER A 223 14.18 25.34 43.08
CA SER A 223 13.38 24.17 43.45
C SER A 223 12.56 23.66 42.25
N VAL A 224 12.25 22.36 42.28
CA VAL A 224 11.46 21.66 41.25
C VAL A 224 9.95 21.83 41.45
N ASP A 225 9.49 22.16 42.66
CA ASP A 225 8.07 22.28 43.03
C ASP A 225 7.75 23.68 43.59
N VAL A 226 6.69 24.29 43.05
CA VAL A 226 6.14 25.60 43.42
C VAL A 226 5.62 25.59 44.85
N LEU A 227 5.03 24.48 45.32
CA LEU A 227 4.44 24.39 46.65
C LEU A 227 5.52 24.40 47.76
N ASP A 228 6.61 23.66 47.58
CA ASP A 228 7.72 23.60 48.54
C ASP A 228 8.46 24.95 48.64
N LEU A 229 8.57 25.69 47.53
CA LEU A 229 9.23 26.99 47.53
C LEU A 229 8.35 28.09 48.13
N VAL A 230 7.03 28.07 47.87
CA VAL A 230 6.09 28.96 48.57
C VAL A 230 6.11 28.70 50.07
N ASP A 231 6.26 27.44 50.50
CA ASP A 231 6.40 27.08 51.91
C ASP A 231 7.67 27.64 52.56
N LYS A 232 8.81 27.55 51.86
CA LYS A 232 10.08 28.12 52.33
C LYS A 232 10.06 29.66 52.33
N ALA A 233 9.48 30.25 51.30
CA ALA A 233 9.29 31.69 51.16
C ALA A 233 8.42 32.25 52.29
N CYS A 234 7.29 31.60 52.57
CA CYS A 234 6.39 31.98 53.66
C CYS A 234 6.90 31.56 55.06
N GLY A 235 7.85 30.63 55.15
CA GLY A 235 8.42 30.12 56.40
C GLY A 235 9.59 30.93 56.96
N SER A 236 10.26 31.72 56.13
CA SER A 236 11.42 32.56 56.51
C SER A 236 11.07 34.05 56.53
N PHE A 237 10.56 34.57 55.41
CA PHE A 237 10.33 35.99 55.21
C PHE A 237 9.15 36.54 56.03
N ILE A 238 7.98 35.88 56.01
CA ILE A 238 6.77 36.34 56.72
C ILE A 238 6.95 36.38 58.25
N PRO A 239 7.54 35.36 58.91
CA PRO A 239 7.80 35.42 60.35
C PRO A 239 8.77 36.53 60.74
N ASN A 240 9.85 36.73 59.97
CA ASN A 240 10.82 37.80 60.20
C ASN A 240 10.19 39.19 60.05
N LEU A 241 9.33 39.35 59.04
CA LEU A 241 8.57 40.58 58.81
C LEU A 241 7.57 40.87 59.94
N THR A 242 6.85 39.84 60.40
CA THR A 242 5.86 39.97 61.48
C THR A 242 6.55 40.27 62.82
N LEU A 243 7.69 39.63 63.07
CA LEU A 243 8.51 39.87 64.25
C LEU A 243 9.04 41.31 64.25
N LEU A 244 9.55 41.81 63.12
CA LEU A 244 10.01 43.20 62.98
C LEU A 244 8.89 44.20 63.28
N ALA A 245 7.69 43.98 62.73
CA ALA A 245 6.54 44.85 62.98
C ALA A 245 6.16 44.86 64.47
N SER A 246 6.07 43.70 65.12
CA SER A 246 5.78 43.61 66.55
C SER A 246 6.84 44.26 67.45
N LEU A 247 8.13 44.15 67.08
CA LEU A 247 9.23 44.75 67.81
C LEU A 247 9.28 46.27 67.65
N HIS A 248 9.03 46.78 66.45
CA HIS A 248 8.93 48.21 66.21
C HIS A 248 7.72 48.80 66.95
N ASP A 249 6.55 48.16 66.89
CA ASP A 249 5.35 48.60 67.64
C ASP A 249 5.61 48.60 69.16
N ARG A 250 6.45 47.69 69.67
CA ARG A 250 6.86 47.65 71.10
C ARG A 250 7.84 48.77 71.47
N LEU A 251 8.82 49.07 70.61
CA LEU A 251 9.93 49.97 70.92
C LEU A 251 9.66 51.43 70.52
N PHE A 252 8.87 51.67 69.47
CA PHE A 252 8.62 53.00 68.89
C PHE A 252 7.14 53.22 68.55
N PRO A 253 6.24 53.25 69.56
CA PRO A 253 4.79 53.25 69.36
C PRO A 253 4.21 54.47 68.63
N GLN A 254 4.98 55.56 68.46
CA GLN A 254 4.54 56.80 67.80
C GLN A 254 5.14 57.03 66.40
N MET A 255 6.05 56.17 65.90
CA MET A 255 6.84 56.41 64.68
C MET A 255 6.58 55.38 63.56
N ARG A 256 5.33 55.22 63.13
CA ARG A 256 4.94 54.11 62.24
C ARG A 256 5.16 54.32 60.74
N SER A 257 5.33 55.56 60.29
CA SER A 257 5.35 55.90 58.85
C SER A 257 6.57 55.34 58.11
N LEU A 258 7.77 55.48 58.67
CA LEU A 258 9.01 54.99 58.05
C LEU A 258 9.07 53.45 57.99
N LEU A 259 8.47 52.77 58.97
CA LEU A 259 8.34 51.31 58.99
C LEU A 259 7.41 50.84 57.86
N LEU A 260 6.24 51.48 57.72
CA LEU A 260 5.25 51.09 56.70
C LEU A 260 5.80 51.26 55.28
N ASP A 261 6.48 52.37 54.98
CA ASP A 261 7.09 52.59 53.66
C ASP A 261 8.15 51.52 53.32
N MET A 262 8.98 51.12 54.30
CA MET A 262 9.99 50.07 54.11
C MET A 262 9.33 48.69 53.96
N LEU A 263 8.35 48.36 54.81
CA LEU A 263 7.62 47.09 54.73
C LEU A 263 6.83 46.95 53.43
N GLU A 264 6.21 48.03 52.93
CA GLU A 264 5.53 48.02 51.63
C GLU A 264 6.49 47.74 50.48
N HIS A 265 7.68 48.36 50.49
CA HIS A 265 8.71 48.11 49.48
C HIS A 265 9.19 46.64 49.49
N GLU A 266 9.55 46.11 50.66
CA GLU A 266 10.09 44.74 50.76
C GLU A 266 9.01 43.67 50.50
N VAL A 267 7.74 43.93 50.84
CA VAL A 267 6.61 43.04 50.48
C VAL A 267 6.30 43.09 49.00
N SER A 268 6.46 44.25 48.35
CA SER A 268 6.36 44.36 46.89
C SER A 268 7.47 43.56 46.20
N ASP A 269 8.71 43.63 46.68
CA ASP A 269 9.84 42.84 46.16
C ASP A 269 9.61 41.33 46.36
N PHE A 270 9.09 40.93 47.52
CA PHE A 270 8.69 39.54 47.78
C PHE A 270 7.60 39.06 46.82
N HIS A 271 6.56 39.87 46.62
CA HIS A 271 5.48 39.59 45.69
C HIS A 271 5.98 39.45 44.26
N GLU A 272 6.93 40.29 43.82
CA GLU A 272 7.52 40.19 42.48
C GLU A 272 8.28 38.87 42.29
N VAL A 273 9.06 38.43 43.28
CA VAL A 273 9.79 37.16 43.24
C VAL A 273 8.83 35.97 43.13
N VAL A 274 7.80 35.95 43.97
CA VAL A 274 6.78 34.89 43.97
C VAL A 274 6.00 34.91 42.66
N SER A 275 5.65 36.09 42.13
CA SER A 275 4.95 36.23 40.85
C SER A 275 5.76 35.66 39.69
N ARG A 276 7.06 36.00 39.58
CA ARG A 276 7.93 35.45 38.54
C ARG A 276 8.06 33.93 38.62
N LEU A 277 8.05 33.37 39.83
CA LEU A 277 8.11 31.93 40.06
C LEU A 277 6.86 31.24 39.48
N PHE A 278 5.67 31.68 39.86
CA PHE A 278 4.41 31.10 39.35
C PHE A 278 4.29 31.23 37.82
N LEU A 279 4.79 32.32 37.24
CA LEU A 279 4.76 32.55 35.79
C LEU A 279 5.84 31.78 35.01
N SER A 280 6.79 31.13 35.69
CA SER A 280 7.83 30.31 35.05
C SER A 280 7.43 28.84 34.86
N THR A 281 6.43 28.37 35.61
CA THR A 281 5.92 27.00 35.51
C THR A 281 5.20 26.78 34.18
N SER A 282 5.43 25.61 33.56
CA SER A 282 5.00 25.32 32.18
C SER A 282 4.13 24.06 32.03
N ASP A 283 3.95 23.20 33.06
CA ASP A 283 3.20 21.94 32.94
C ASP A 283 1.82 21.99 33.63
N PRO A 284 0.71 21.74 32.90
CA PRO A 284 -0.65 21.74 33.47
C PRO A 284 -1.01 20.50 34.31
N LYS A 285 -0.17 19.45 34.37
CA LYS A 285 -0.35 18.40 35.39
C LYS A 285 -0.23 18.96 36.81
N ASP A 286 0.39 20.14 36.95
CA ASP A 286 0.60 20.83 38.21
C ASP A 286 -0.51 21.83 38.56
N CYS A 287 -1.60 21.97 37.78
CA CYS A 287 -2.66 22.95 38.09
C CYS A 287 -3.22 22.78 39.52
N SER A 288 -3.39 21.55 39.98
CA SER A 288 -3.80 21.28 41.37
C SER A 288 -2.76 21.73 42.41
N ILE A 289 -1.47 21.60 42.09
CA ILE A 289 -0.35 22.02 42.93
C ILE A 289 -0.27 23.55 42.95
N VAL A 290 -0.41 24.20 41.79
CA VAL A 290 -0.44 25.66 41.63
C VAL A 290 -1.60 26.28 42.41
N VAL A 291 -2.82 25.72 42.30
CA VAL A 291 -3.98 26.19 43.06
C VAL A 291 -3.74 26.05 44.58
N ARG A 292 -3.19 24.92 45.03
CA ARG A 292 -2.86 24.70 46.45
C ARG A 292 -1.77 25.65 46.95
N ALA A 293 -0.74 25.91 46.16
CA ALA A 293 0.34 26.83 46.49
C ALA A 293 -0.16 28.28 46.55
N LEU A 294 -0.99 28.68 45.59
CA LEU A 294 -1.62 30.00 45.53
C LEU A 294 -2.57 30.23 46.70
N ASP A 295 -3.38 29.22 47.07
CA ASP A 295 -4.25 29.27 48.24
C ASP A 295 -3.45 29.43 49.54
N ARG A 296 -2.35 28.68 49.66
CA ARG A 296 -1.47 28.76 50.83
C ARG A 296 -0.79 30.12 50.95
N TYR A 297 -0.31 30.69 49.84
CA TYR A 297 0.20 32.06 49.77
C TYR A 297 -0.87 33.07 50.21
N TYR A 298 -2.07 33.00 49.65
CA TYR A 298 -3.18 33.89 50.00
C TYR A 298 -3.53 33.83 51.49
N ARG A 299 -3.62 32.62 52.09
CA ARG A 299 -3.87 32.45 53.54
C ARG A 299 -2.79 33.15 54.37
N LYS A 300 -1.52 32.91 54.07
CA LYS A 300 -0.38 33.46 54.83
C LYS A 300 -0.28 34.98 54.72
N MET A 301 -0.49 35.52 53.53
CA MET A 301 -0.50 36.96 53.29
C MET A 301 -1.70 37.65 53.97
N SER A 302 -2.87 37.01 53.96
CA SER A 302 -4.05 37.50 54.69
C SER A 302 -3.85 37.50 56.21
N THR A 303 -3.20 36.47 56.78
CA THR A 303 -2.80 36.47 58.21
C THR A 303 -1.82 37.60 58.53
N THR A 304 -0.87 37.88 57.63
CA THR A 304 0.12 38.96 57.81
C THR A 304 -0.55 40.34 57.85
N ALA A 305 -1.55 40.57 56.99
CA ALA A 305 -2.34 41.79 56.97
C ALA A 305 -3.13 42.03 58.27
N GLN A 306 -3.54 40.96 58.97
CA GLN A 306 -4.23 41.08 60.27
C GLN A 306 -3.27 41.48 61.40
N VAL A 307 -2.00 41.06 61.33
CA VAL A 307 -1.00 41.36 62.36
C VAL A 307 -0.41 42.76 62.18
N VAL A 308 -0.25 43.24 60.94
CA VAL A 308 0.30 44.57 60.62
C VAL A 308 -0.75 45.47 59.97
N PRO A 309 -1.56 46.22 60.75
CA PRO A 309 -2.61 47.06 60.18
C PRO A 309 -2.02 48.24 59.39
N GLY A 310 -2.40 48.40 58.12
CA GLY A 310 -1.93 49.48 57.23
C GLY A 310 -1.16 49.03 55.99
N LEU A 311 -0.74 47.77 55.93
CA LEU A 311 0.01 47.20 54.80
C LEU A 311 -0.92 46.74 53.67
N ASN A 312 -0.68 47.18 52.43
CA ASN A 312 -1.53 46.85 51.27
C ASN A 312 -1.29 45.43 50.69
N VAL A 313 -1.48 44.40 51.51
CA VAL A 313 -1.20 43.01 51.13
C VAL A 313 -2.33 42.39 50.29
N GLN A 314 -3.59 42.72 50.61
CA GLN A 314 -4.76 42.10 49.96
C GLN A 314 -4.83 42.40 48.46
N THR A 315 -4.48 43.63 48.04
CA THR A 315 -4.48 44.02 46.63
C THR A 315 -3.42 43.25 45.84
N LEU A 316 -2.22 43.09 46.38
CA LEU A 316 -1.13 42.33 45.76
C LEU A 316 -1.45 40.83 45.65
N SER A 317 -2.06 40.24 46.68
CA SER A 317 -2.47 38.83 46.63
C SER A 317 -3.58 38.58 45.60
N ILE A 318 -4.54 39.49 45.46
CA ILE A 318 -5.60 39.40 44.44
C ILE A 318 -5.00 39.57 43.03
N ASP A 319 -4.04 40.48 42.86
CA ASP A 319 -3.37 40.67 41.57
C ASP A 319 -2.57 39.43 41.15
N LEU A 320 -1.85 38.79 42.08
CA LEU A 320 -1.18 37.51 41.81
C LEU A 320 -2.18 36.45 41.35
N ILE A 321 -3.30 36.29 42.06
CA ILE A 321 -4.33 35.31 41.71
C ILE A 321 -4.85 35.56 40.29
N ARG A 322 -5.04 36.83 39.88
CA ARG A 322 -5.45 37.18 38.52
C ARG A 322 -4.38 36.86 37.48
N GLN A 323 -3.11 37.14 37.76
CA GLN A 323 -2.02 36.88 36.83
C GLN A 323 -1.79 35.37 36.64
N VAL A 324 -1.76 34.60 37.72
CA VAL A 324 -1.56 33.14 37.68
C VAL A 324 -2.73 32.43 37.00
N SER A 325 -3.97 32.82 37.31
CA SER A 325 -5.15 32.22 36.67
C SER A 325 -5.21 32.47 35.16
N LYS A 326 -4.80 33.67 34.69
CA LYS A 326 -4.67 33.96 33.26
C LYS A 326 -3.53 33.19 32.60
N HIS A 327 -2.40 33.02 33.28
CA HIS A 327 -1.26 32.24 32.80
C HIS A 327 -1.62 30.75 32.63
N GLU A 328 -2.31 30.16 33.61
CA GLU A 328 -2.78 28.76 33.54
C GLU A 328 -3.81 28.52 32.43
N ILE A 329 -4.68 29.50 32.16
CA ILE A 329 -5.58 29.47 30.99
C ILE A 329 -4.76 29.42 29.68
N ALA A 330 -3.71 30.24 29.57
CA ALA A 330 -2.85 30.28 28.38
C ALA A 330 -2.06 28.98 28.18
N ILE A 331 -1.51 28.39 29.24
CA ILE A 331 -0.84 27.08 29.20
C ILE A 331 -1.82 25.99 28.74
N SER A 332 -3.01 25.96 29.32
CA SER A 332 -4.06 24.99 28.98
C SER A 332 -4.45 25.09 27.49
N ARG A 333 -4.58 26.31 26.96
CA ARG A 333 -4.84 26.56 25.54
C ARG A 333 -3.69 26.07 24.65
N SER A 334 -2.44 26.37 25.00
CA SER A 334 -1.27 25.91 24.23
C SER A 334 -1.20 24.38 24.17
N LYS A 335 -1.45 23.70 25.28
CA LYS A 335 -1.45 22.24 25.32
C LYS A 335 -2.54 21.61 24.45
N ILE A 336 -3.76 22.17 24.47
CA ILE A 336 -4.82 21.71 23.56
C ILE A 336 -4.35 21.84 22.10
N ALA A 337 -3.71 22.95 21.72
CA ALA A 337 -3.19 23.12 20.37
C ALA A 337 -2.09 22.09 20.01
N ASP A 338 -1.19 21.75 20.94
CA ASP A 338 -0.14 20.75 20.74
C ASP A 338 -0.69 19.32 20.58
N GLU A 339 -1.64 18.92 21.43
CA GLU A 339 -2.29 17.59 21.35
C GLU A 339 -3.13 17.44 20.06
N MET A 340 -3.80 18.52 19.64
CA MET A 340 -4.50 18.53 18.36
C MET A 340 -3.53 18.43 17.18
N ARG A 341 -2.34 19.06 17.25
CA ARG A 341 -1.28 18.88 16.24
C ARG A 341 -0.81 17.42 16.18
N ALA A 342 -0.58 16.77 17.33
CA ALA A 342 -0.19 15.36 17.40
C ALA A 342 -1.27 14.44 16.80
N THR A 343 -2.54 14.65 17.14
CA THR A 343 -3.68 13.89 16.59
C THR A 343 -3.74 13.97 15.07
N VAL A 344 -3.50 15.16 14.49
CA VAL A 344 -3.49 15.36 13.04
C VAL A 344 -2.31 14.63 12.38
N GLN A 345 -1.15 14.57 13.04
CA GLN A 345 0.00 13.80 12.55
C GLN A 345 -0.28 12.30 12.52
N GLU A 346 -0.96 11.75 13.55
CA GLU A 346 -1.39 10.35 13.55
C GLU A 346 -2.36 10.05 12.41
N ILE A 347 -3.36 10.91 12.19
CA ILE A 347 -4.32 10.75 11.07
C ILE A 347 -3.57 10.78 9.73
N ARG A 348 -2.58 11.67 9.58
CA ARG A 348 -1.74 11.72 8.37
C ARG A 348 -0.96 10.42 8.16
N GLN A 349 -0.40 9.84 9.22
CA GLN A 349 0.29 8.55 9.13
C GLN A 349 -0.66 7.41 8.73
N SER A 350 -1.88 7.38 9.26
CA SER A 350 -2.89 6.39 8.85
C SER A 350 -3.28 6.52 7.38
N LEU A 351 -3.38 7.74 6.84
CA LEU A 351 -3.71 7.98 5.44
C LEU A 351 -2.62 7.53 4.44
N LEU A 352 -1.40 7.26 4.89
CA LEU A 352 -0.33 6.71 4.05
C LEU A 352 -0.49 5.20 3.79
N HIS A 353 -1.31 4.50 4.58
CA HIS A 353 -1.57 3.06 4.45
C HIS A 353 -3.05 2.79 4.07
N PRO A 354 -3.40 2.80 2.76
CA PRO A 354 -4.78 2.91 2.29
C PRO A 354 -5.64 1.64 2.39
N HIS A 355 -5.08 0.46 2.68
CA HIS A 355 -5.83 -0.80 2.54
C HIS A 355 -6.87 -1.11 3.63
N ASN A 356 -6.89 -0.41 4.78
CA ASN A 356 -7.75 -0.75 5.92
C ASN A 356 -8.35 0.47 6.69
N CYS A 357 -8.32 1.68 6.14
CA CYS A 357 -8.74 2.88 6.88
C CYS A 357 -10.17 3.32 6.58
N ASP A 358 -11.05 3.31 7.58
CA ASP A 358 -12.38 3.94 7.52
C ASP A 358 -12.26 5.45 7.75
N LEU A 359 -12.56 6.24 6.71
CA LEU A 359 -12.48 7.70 6.74
C LEU A 359 -13.46 8.33 7.73
N ALA A 360 -14.63 7.72 7.96
CA ALA A 360 -15.61 8.24 8.90
C ALA A 360 -15.11 8.11 10.35
N VAL A 361 -14.41 7.01 10.67
CA VAL A 361 -13.79 6.80 11.98
C VAL A 361 -12.70 7.85 12.25
N LEU A 362 -11.88 8.17 11.25
CA LEU A 362 -10.84 9.20 11.39
C LEU A 362 -11.41 10.60 11.61
N ALA A 363 -12.49 10.97 10.89
CA ALA A 363 -13.18 12.25 11.12
C ALA A 363 -13.75 12.34 12.55
N ASN A 364 -14.37 11.25 13.02
CA ASN A 364 -14.90 11.17 14.39
C ASN A 364 -13.79 11.20 15.45
N LYS A 365 -12.62 10.60 15.19
CA LYS A 365 -11.45 10.64 16.10
C LYS A 365 -11.04 12.09 16.39
N LEU A 366 -10.94 12.92 15.35
CA LEU A 366 -10.56 14.33 15.50
C LEU A 366 -11.55 15.11 16.37
N GLU A 367 -12.85 14.86 16.20
CA GLU A 367 -13.90 15.47 17.02
C GLU A 367 -13.82 15.04 18.49
N GLN A 368 -13.71 13.73 18.75
CA GLN A 368 -13.69 13.19 20.11
C GLN A 368 -12.44 13.62 20.90
N GLN A 369 -11.27 13.65 20.26
CA GLN A 369 -10.04 14.12 20.91
C GLN A 369 -10.14 15.60 21.29
N PHE A 370 -10.67 16.45 20.41
CA PHE A 370 -10.88 17.86 20.74
C PHE A 370 -11.81 18.03 21.95
N ILE A 371 -12.95 17.33 21.97
CA ILE A 371 -13.89 17.37 23.10
C ILE A 371 -13.21 16.89 24.39
N PHE A 372 -12.42 15.82 24.33
CA PHE A 372 -11.72 15.26 25.49
C PHE A 372 -10.73 16.27 26.09
N HIS A 373 -9.86 16.87 25.28
CA HIS A 373 -8.84 17.80 25.79
C HIS A 373 -9.46 19.09 26.35
N VAL A 374 -10.51 19.62 25.71
CA VAL A 374 -11.24 20.80 26.24
C VAL A 374 -11.92 20.47 27.57
N LYS A 375 -12.56 19.31 27.70
CA LYS A 375 -13.17 18.87 28.97
C LYS A 375 -12.13 18.76 30.09
N THR A 376 -10.99 18.15 29.81
CA THR A 376 -9.90 18.00 30.78
C THR A 376 -9.36 19.36 31.23
N ALA A 377 -9.20 20.31 30.30
CA ALA A 377 -8.79 21.67 30.64
C ALA A 377 -9.83 22.40 31.52
N LEU A 378 -11.13 22.30 31.19
CA LEU A 378 -12.20 22.88 32.01
C LEU A 378 -12.24 22.27 33.41
N ALA A 379 -12.07 20.94 33.53
CA ALA A 379 -12.03 20.25 34.81
C ALA A 379 -10.83 20.69 35.67
N ASN A 380 -9.66 20.88 35.07
CA ASN A 380 -8.47 21.35 35.78
C ASN A 380 -8.64 22.81 36.26
N LEU A 381 -9.25 23.68 35.46
CA LEU A 381 -9.47 25.08 35.82
C LEU A 381 -10.60 25.27 36.83
N LEU A 382 -11.54 24.33 36.92
CA LEU A 382 -12.60 24.33 37.93
C LEU A 382 -12.04 24.33 39.36
N LEU A 383 -10.83 23.80 39.56
CA LEU A 383 -10.13 23.77 40.85
C LEU A 383 -9.94 25.18 41.45
N PHE A 384 -9.79 26.23 40.63
CA PHE A 384 -9.68 27.62 41.13
C PHE A 384 -10.97 28.15 41.78
N THR A 385 -12.12 27.54 41.46
CA THR A 385 -13.43 27.91 41.97
C THR A 385 -14.01 26.89 42.95
N ALA A 386 -13.22 25.88 43.31
CA ALA A 386 -13.63 24.85 44.25
C ALA A 386 -13.81 25.43 45.67
N SER A 387 -14.78 24.88 46.41
CA SER A 387 -15.19 25.41 47.72
C SER A 387 -14.18 25.17 48.85
N ASP A 388 -13.18 24.32 48.61
CA ASP A 388 -12.08 24.00 49.52
C ASP A 388 -10.94 25.04 49.52
N VAL A 389 -10.94 25.94 48.53
CA VAL A 389 -9.96 27.01 48.37
C VAL A 389 -10.42 28.28 49.11
N THR A 390 -9.56 28.90 49.91
CA THR A 390 -9.94 30.06 50.75
C THR A 390 -10.20 31.34 49.98
N PHE A 391 -9.52 31.59 48.86
CA PHE A 391 -9.82 32.76 48.03
C PHE A 391 -11.14 32.63 47.25
N SER A 392 -11.80 31.47 47.26
CA SER A 392 -13.18 31.33 46.74
C SER A 392 -14.21 32.11 47.57
N SER A 393 -13.87 32.44 48.83
CA SER A 393 -14.72 33.25 49.73
C SER A 393 -14.72 34.75 49.40
N LEU A 394 -13.87 35.19 48.46
CA LEU A 394 -13.87 36.57 47.96
C LEU A 394 -15.22 36.91 47.32
N ALA A 395 -15.60 38.19 47.35
CA ALA A 395 -16.82 38.64 46.68
C ALA A 395 -16.79 38.20 45.20
N PRO A 396 -17.87 37.58 44.66
CA PRO A 396 -17.86 36.99 43.31
C PRO A 396 -17.46 37.97 42.19
N GLN A 397 -17.70 39.28 42.39
CA GLN A 397 -17.33 40.35 41.45
C GLN A 397 -15.82 40.60 41.36
N VAL A 398 -15.03 40.17 42.33
CA VAL A 398 -13.60 40.48 42.44
C VAL A 398 -12.73 39.48 41.67
N PHE A 399 -13.10 38.20 41.69
CA PHE A 399 -12.32 37.14 41.06
C PHE A 399 -13.19 36.17 40.24
N GLN A 400 -14.19 35.53 40.86
CA GLN A 400 -14.95 34.44 40.23
C GLN A 400 -15.61 34.86 38.90
N GLN A 401 -16.29 36.01 38.84
CA GLN A 401 -16.94 36.49 37.60
C GLN A 401 -15.94 36.86 36.50
N GLU A 402 -14.80 37.46 36.86
CA GLU A 402 -13.75 37.83 35.90
C GLU A 402 -13.05 36.57 35.37
N PHE A 403 -12.74 35.62 36.26
CA PHE A 403 -12.12 34.35 35.92
C PHE A 403 -13.02 33.50 35.03
N SER A 404 -14.29 33.29 35.40
CA SER A 404 -15.26 32.57 34.57
C SER A 404 -15.40 33.16 33.17
N LYS A 405 -15.30 34.49 33.04
CA LYS A 405 -15.29 35.16 31.74
C LYS A 405 -14.01 34.87 30.94
N CYS A 406 -12.84 34.91 31.58
CA CYS A 406 -11.57 34.58 30.92
C CYS A 406 -11.55 33.11 30.45
N VAL A 407 -12.09 32.18 31.23
CA VAL A 407 -12.23 30.77 30.82
C VAL A 407 -13.14 30.63 29.58
N HIS A 408 -14.23 31.39 29.51
CA HIS A 408 -15.09 31.36 28.32
C HIS A 408 -14.41 31.94 27.07
N GLU A 409 -13.86 33.16 27.15
CA GLU A 409 -13.31 33.87 25.99
C GLU A 409 -11.90 33.41 25.62
N ASP A 410 -10.97 33.36 26.58
CA ASP A 410 -9.55 33.16 26.33
C ASP A 410 -9.17 31.67 26.20
N LEU A 411 -9.97 30.75 26.74
CA LEU A 411 -9.81 29.30 26.53
C LEU A 411 -10.80 28.78 25.49
N LEU A 412 -12.11 28.79 25.77
CA LEU A 412 -13.07 28.03 24.97
C LEU A 412 -13.29 28.66 23.57
N VAL A 413 -13.61 29.95 23.47
CA VAL A 413 -13.77 30.63 22.18
C VAL A 413 -12.46 30.60 21.39
N ALA A 414 -11.34 30.87 22.09
CA ALA A 414 -10.03 30.91 21.45
C ALA A 414 -9.56 29.55 20.92
N THR A 415 -9.80 28.43 21.64
CA THR A 415 -9.43 27.07 21.18
C THR A 415 -10.24 26.61 19.97
N PHE A 416 -11.51 26.99 19.85
CA PHE A 416 -12.27 26.80 18.60
C PHE A 416 -11.66 27.60 17.45
N GLY A 417 -11.19 28.83 17.73
CA GLY A 417 -10.45 29.65 16.78
C GLY A 417 -9.14 28.99 16.34
N ASP A 418 -8.35 28.47 17.29
CA ASP A 418 -7.08 27.81 17.04
C ASP A 418 -7.25 26.53 16.21
N LEU A 419 -8.30 25.76 16.46
CA LEU A 419 -8.63 24.58 15.66
C LEU A 419 -8.97 24.96 14.22
N ALA A 420 -9.75 26.03 14.04
CA ALA A 420 -10.09 26.55 12.73
C ALA A 420 -8.85 27.07 11.98
N THR A 421 -7.93 27.76 12.65
CA THR A 421 -6.66 28.21 12.05
C THR A 421 -5.75 27.04 11.72
N LEU A 422 -5.64 26.04 12.60
CA LEU A 422 -4.85 24.82 12.36
C LEU A 422 -5.35 24.11 11.09
N ALA A 423 -6.66 23.93 10.94
CA ALA A 423 -7.23 23.33 9.74
C ALA A 423 -6.92 24.14 8.47
N GLN A 424 -6.88 25.48 8.56
CA GLN A 424 -6.56 26.37 7.43
C GLN A 424 -5.07 26.36 7.07
N GLU A 425 -4.16 26.22 8.05
CA GLU A 425 -2.71 26.11 7.83
C GLU A 425 -2.37 24.91 6.95
N TYR A 426 -2.96 23.74 7.24
CA TYR A 426 -2.82 22.55 6.40
C TYR A 426 -3.44 22.70 5.00
N GLY A 427 -4.27 23.72 4.79
CA GLY A 427 -4.83 24.07 3.49
C GLY A 427 -4.05 25.13 2.71
N ASN A 428 -3.08 25.84 3.31
CA ASN A 428 -2.29 26.87 2.63
C ASN A 428 -1.05 26.25 1.95
N VAL A 429 -0.98 26.37 0.62
CA VAL A 429 0.02 25.71 -0.25
C VAL A 429 1.38 26.44 -0.24
N SER A 430 1.91 26.77 0.93
CA SER A 430 3.19 27.51 1.04
C SER A 430 4.12 26.84 2.05
N GLY A 431 5.11 26.08 1.54
CA GLY A 431 6.21 25.48 2.32
C GLY A 431 6.38 23.96 2.14
N GLU A 432 7.18 23.34 3.02
CA GLU A 432 7.54 21.89 3.08
C GLU A 432 6.36 20.90 3.12
N LEU A 433 5.11 21.40 3.12
CA LEU A 433 3.84 20.67 3.17
C LEU A 433 3.25 20.35 1.78
N LEU A 434 4.04 20.42 0.70
CA LEU A 434 3.65 20.10 -0.69
C LEU A 434 3.04 18.70 -0.90
N HIS A 435 3.16 17.79 0.07
CA HIS A 435 2.69 16.41 0.03
C HIS A 435 1.54 16.09 0.98
N VAL A 436 0.75 17.08 1.40
CA VAL A 436 -0.45 16.82 2.20
C VAL A 436 -1.55 16.24 1.30
N SER A 437 -2.07 15.05 1.66
CA SER A 437 -3.19 14.42 0.97
C SER A 437 -4.43 15.32 1.03
N PRO A 438 -5.07 15.66 -0.12
CA PRO A 438 -6.30 16.48 -0.13
C PRO A 438 -7.43 15.90 0.72
N ILE A 439 -7.41 14.59 0.98
CA ILE A 439 -8.39 13.88 1.82
C ILE A 439 -8.40 14.44 3.25
N LEU A 440 -7.26 14.93 3.76
CA LEU A 440 -7.19 15.54 5.10
C LEU A 440 -8.05 16.81 5.21
N LEU A 441 -8.13 17.61 4.15
CA LEU A 441 -8.97 18.81 4.09
C LEU A 441 -10.46 18.45 4.19
N LEU A 442 -10.86 17.36 3.53
CA LEU A 442 -12.21 16.82 3.59
C LEU A 442 -12.53 16.33 5.02
N LEU A 443 -11.63 15.59 5.66
CA LEU A 443 -11.81 15.13 7.05
C LEU A 443 -11.97 16.30 8.04
N PHE A 444 -11.12 17.33 7.95
CA PHE A 444 -11.28 18.55 8.75
C PHE A 444 -12.63 19.23 8.51
N SER A 445 -13.06 19.33 7.25
CA SER A 445 -14.32 19.97 6.92
C SER A 445 -15.52 19.24 7.52
N VAL A 446 -15.51 17.90 7.53
CA VAL A 446 -16.54 17.06 8.14
C VAL A 446 -16.53 17.20 9.67
N ALA A 447 -15.35 17.13 10.30
CA ALA A 447 -15.22 17.27 11.75
C ALA A 447 -15.69 18.66 12.24
N LEU A 448 -15.27 19.74 11.58
CA LEU A 448 -15.73 21.10 11.90
C LEU A 448 -17.24 21.25 11.70
N PHE A 449 -17.80 20.61 10.67
CA PHE A 449 -19.25 20.61 10.43
C PHE A 449 -20.00 19.87 11.55
N HIS A 450 -19.53 18.70 11.98
CA HIS A 450 -20.12 17.98 13.12
C HIS A 450 -20.06 18.82 14.41
N MET A 451 -18.93 19.50 14.63
CA MET A 451 -18.76 20.40 15.77
C MET A 451 -19.76 21.57 15.77
N THR A 452 -20.11 22.11 14.60
CA THR A 452 -21.14 23.17 14.49
C THR A 452 -22.54 22.71 14.91
N GLY A 453 -22.79 21.39 14.90
CA GLY A 453 -24.07 20.81 15.28
C GLY A 453 -24.27 20.77 16.80
N LYS A 454 -23.82 19.68 17.45
CA LYS A 454 -24.08 19.43 18.87
C LYS A 454 -22.89 19.75 19.78
N SER A 455 -21.66 19.60 19.29
CA SER A 455 -20.47 19.59 20.14
C SER A 455 -20.06 20.99 20.63
N ALA A 456 -20.14 22.02 19.78
CA ALA A 456 -19.90 23.41 20.20
C ALA A 456 -20.92 23.88 21.25
N SER A 457 -22.21 23.61 21.01
CA SER A 457 -23.29 23.93 21.96
C SER A 457 -23.12 23.19 23.29
N TYR A 458 -22.71 21.92 23.24
CA TYR A 458 -22.46 21.11 24.42
C TYR A 458 -21.30 21.65 25.27
N LEU A 459 -20.15 21.97 24.67
CA LEU A 459 -19.00 22.52 25.38
C LEU A 459 -19.27 23.91 25.98
N LEU A 460 -20.02 24.76 25.26
CA LEU A 460 -20.46 26.07 25.78
C LEU A 460 -21.39 25.93 26.98
N ASN A 461 -22.35 25.00 26.93
CA ASN A 461 -23.24 24.75 28.06
C ASN A 461 -22.49 24.16 29.26
N LEU A 462 -21.58 23.22 29.02
CA LEU A 462 -20.73 22.64 30.06
C LEU A 462 -19.91 23.72 30.79
N CYS A 463 -19.29 24.64 30.04
CA CYS A 463 -18.54 25.76 30.62
C CYS A 463 -19.47 26.70 31.43
N ARG A 464 -20.67 27.01 30.92
CA ARG A 464 -21.64 27.85 31.65
C ARG A 464 -22.11 27.23 32.96
N GLU A 465 -22.37 25.92 32.96
CA GLU A 465 -22.80 25.17 34.14
C GLU A 465 -21.68 25.08 35.18
N GLN A 466 -20.46 24.72 34.76
CA GLN A 466 -19.32 24.54 35.66
C GLN A 466 -18.85 25.85 36.31
N PHE A 467 -18.94 26.98 35.60
CA PHE A 467 -18.42 28.28 36.05
C PHE A 467 -19.52 29.30 36.44
N CYS A 468 -20.78 28.85 36.54
CA CYS A 468 -21.95 29.63 36.96
C CYS A 468 -22.10 31.01 36.26
N LEU A 469 -21.91 31.04 34.94
CA LEU A 469 -21.99 32.27 34.14
C LEU A 469 -23.45 32.76 34.04
N ALA A 470 -23.74 33.95 34.60
CA ALA A 470 -25.08 34.55 34.51
C ALA A 470 -25.38 35.05 33.08
N ALA A 471 -26.61 34.83 32.61
CA ALA A 471 -27.08 35.20 31.27
C ALA A 471 -27.04 36.71 30.95
N ALA A 472 -26.78 37.57 31.94
CA ALA A 472 -26.89 39.03 31.84
C ALA A 472 -25.54 39.78 31.88
N SER A 473 -24.43 39.15 31.50
CA SER A 473 -23.17 39.88 31.24
C SER A 473 -23.08 40.26 29.76
N ASN A 474 -23.27 41.55 29.46
CA ASN A 474 -23.40 42.12 28.10
C ASN A 474 -22.13 42.03 27.19
N LYS A 475 -21.18 41.11 27.44
CA LYS A 475 -19.91 40.99 26.69
C LYS A 475 -19.35 39.56 26.64
N LEU A 476 -20.18 38.54 26.44
CA LEU A 476 -19.73 37.17 26.12
C LEU A 476 -20.00 36.89 24.64
N THR A 477 -19.07 36.23 23.95
CA THR A 477 -19.22 35.81 22.57
C THR A 477 -20.36 34.79 22.46
N ASN A 478 -21.30 35.00 21.54
CA ASN A 478 -22.45 34.12 21.41
C ASN A 478 -22.09 32.82 20.70
N GLY A 479 -22.77 31.72 21.03
CA GLY A 479 -22.59 30.43 20.34
C GLY A 479 -22.89 30.50 18.84
N THR A 480 -23.66 31.49 18.40
CA THR A 480 -23.90 31.79 16.97
C THR A 480 -22.64 32.25 16.24
N ASP A 481 -21.76 32.98 16.91
CA ASP A 481 -20.57 33.55 16.29
C ASP A 481 -19.51 32.47 16.08
N ILE A 482 -19.36 31.58 17.05
CA ILE A 482 -18.49 30.39 16.95
C ILE A 482 -18.99 29.45 15.85
N THR A 483 -20.30 29.15 15.83
CA THR A 483 -20.87 28.30 14.78
C THR A 483 -20.74 28.92 13.39
N ASN A 484 -20.83 30.25 13.26
CA ASN A 484 -20.56 30.96 12.00
C ASN A 484 -19.08 30.89 11.59
N GLN A 485 -18.14 31.06 12.53
CA GLN A 485 -16.71 30.94 12.28
C GLN A 485 -16.32 29.53 11.81
N LEU A 486 -16.84 28.49 12.47
CA LEU A 486 -16.63 27.10 12.10
C LEU A 486 -17.24 26.80 10.72
N LYS A 487 -18.48 27.27 10.45
CA LYS A 487 -19.12 27.13 9.13
C LYS A 487 -18.30 27.79 8.01
N ASN A 488 -17.79 29.01 8.23
CA ASN A 488 -16.95 29.71 7.26
C ASN A 488 -15.66 28.93 6.97
N SER A 489 -15.04 28.36 8.02
CA SER A 489 -13.84 27.54 7.88
C SER A 489 -14.12 26.23 7.14
N THR A 490 -15.23 25.55 7.46
CA THR A 490 -15.71 24.37 6.71
C THR A 490 -15.89 24.69 5.21
N GLN A 491 -16.56 25.80 4.88
CA GLN A 491 -16.77 26.21 3.48
C GLN A 491 -15.44 26.45 2.75
N LEU A 492 -14.49 27.13 3.39
CA LEU A 492 -13.17 27.38 2.82
C LEU A 492 -12.40 26.08 2.52
N LEU A 493 -12.44 25.11 3.45
CA LEU A 493 -11.75 23.83 3.30
C LEU A 493 -12.37 22.94 2.21
N ILE A 494 -13.70 22.83 2.17
CA ILE A 494 -14.41 22.08 1.11
C ILE A 494 -14.09 22.68 -0.25
N ARG A 495 -14.10 24.01 -0.36
CA ARG A 495 -13.76 24.69 -1.60
C ARG A 495 -12.35 24.33 -2.07
N ARG A 496 -11.35 24.42 -1.19
CA ARG A 496 -9.97 24.06 -1.52
C ARG A 496 -9.83 22.59 -1.90
N PHE A 497 -10.51 21.69 -1.21
CA PHE A 497 -10.56 20.28 -1.58
C PHE A 497 -11.10 20.08 -2.99
N CYS A 498 -12.26 20.68 -3.30
CA CYS A 498 -12.88 20.60 -4.62
C CYS A 498 -11.99 21.19 -5.72
N GLU A 499 -11.32 22.31 -5.45
CA GLU A 499 -10.38 22.95 -6.37
C GLU A 499 -9.14 22.07 -6.62
N GLN A 500 -8.51 21.53 -5.57
CA GLN A 500 -7.33 20.67 -5.70
C GLN A 500 -7.66 19.35 -6.42
N LYS A 501 -8.73 18.67 -6.03
CA LYS A 501 -9.15 17.42 -6.70
C LYS A 501 -9.63 17.66 -8.11
N GLY A 502 -10.39 18.71 -8.35
CA GLY A 502 -10.81 19.10 -9.69
C GLY A 502 -9.64 19.45 -10.60
N LEU A 503 -8.62 20.15 -10.10
CA LEU A 503 -7.41 20.48 -10.85
C LEU A 503 -6.57 19.22 -11.13
N GLN A 504 -6.40 18.33 -10.15
CA GLN A 504 -5.71 17.04 -10.33
C GLN A 504 -6.35 16.21 -11.46
N LEU A 505 -7.68 16.08 -11.46
CA LEU A 505 -8.42 15.40 -12.54
C LEU A 505 -8.26 16.15 -13.88
N GLY A 506 -8.29 17.49 -13.85
CA GLY A 506 -8.07 18.34 -15.02
C GLY A 506 -6.67 18.21 -15.62
N GLU A 507 -5.62 18.07 -14.80
CA GLU A 507 -4.24 17.83 -15.24
C GLU A 507 -4.08 16.45 -15.90
N ASN A 508 -4.76 15.43 -15.37
CA ASN A 508 -4.80 14.10 -15.99
C ASN A 508 -5.45 14.16 -17.39
N LEU A 509 -6.50 14.97 -17.55
CA LEU A 509 -7.07 15.28 -18.87
C LEU A 509 -6.09 16.04 -19.77
N ALA A 510 -5.27 16.94 -19.20
CA ALA A 510 -4.27 17.72 -19.93
C ALA A 510 -3.18 16.85 -20.55
N LYS A 511 -2.60 15.93 -19.77
CA LYS A 511 -1.56 14.99 -20.23
C LYS A 511 -2.03 14.15 -21.43
N GLY A 512 -3.34 13.84 -21.49
CA GLY A 512 -3.95 13.12 -22.62
C GLY A 512 -4.21 13.96 -23.88
N CYS A 513 -4.08 15.29 -23.83
CA CYS A 513 -4.38 16.18 -24.94
C CYS A 513 -3.20 16.48 -25.88
N ASP A 514 -1.96 16.17 -25.49
CA ASP A 514 -0.78 16.45 -26.34
C ASP A 514 -0.80 15.66 -27.67
N PHE A 515 -1.40 14.46 -27.68
CA PHE A 515 -1.58 13.63 -28.88
C PHE A 515 -2.70 14.11 -29.83
N VAL A 516 -3.51 15.11 -29.44
CA VAL A 516 -4.69 15.57 -30.21
C VAL A 516 -4.32 16.61 -31.28
N ARG A 517 -3.10 17.17 -31.23
CA ARG A 517 -2.67 18.20 -32.20
C ARG A 517 -2.60 17.69 -33.64
N GLN A 518 -2.19 16.43 -33.85
CA GLN A 518 -2.09 15.81 -35.19
C GLN A 518 -2.37 14.29 -35.17
N PRO A 519 -3.62 13.85 -34.91
CA PRO A 519 -3.99 12.46 -35.13
C PRO A 519 -3.88 12.11 -36.61
N VAL A 520 -3.15 11.03 -36.91
CA VAL A 520 -2.89 10.53 -38.27
C VAL A 520 -4.12 9.83 -38.87
N ALA A 521 -5.10 9.45 -38.03
CA ALA A 521 -6.27 8.67 -38.41
C ALA A 521 -7.55 9.14 -37.69
N SER A 522 -8.72 8.74 -38.22
CA SER A 522 -10.04 9.03 -37.63
C SER A 522 -10.24 8.37 -36.26
N PRO A 523 -11.02 8.97 -35.35
CA PRO A 523 -11.22 8.46 -34.00
C PRO A 523 -11.93 7.09 -33.99
N THR A 524 -11.31 6.10 -33.34
CA THR A 524 -11.85 4.73 -33.21
C THR A 524 -12.51 4.46 -31.85
N GLY A 525 -12.33 5.33 -30.86
CA GLY A 525 -12.88 5.17 -29.51
C GLY A 525 -12.57 6.37 -28.61
N VAL A 526 -13.06 6.33 -27.38
CA VAL A 526 -12.78 7.34 -26.35
C VAL A 526 -11.34 7.17 -25.84
N ARG A 527 -10.62 8.29 -25.63
CA ARG A 527 -9.24 8.26 -25.12
C ARG A 527 -9.13 7.67 -23.72
N ALA A 528 -8.03 6.94 -23.47
CA ALA A 528 -7.72 6.36 -22.16
C ALA A 528 -7.66 7.41 -21.04
N ALA A 529 -7.06 8.58 -21.31
CA ALA A 529 -7.00 9.68 -20.34
C ALA A 529 -8.40 10.19 -19.91
N ILE A 530 -9.36 10.19 -20.84
CA ILE A 530 -10.75 10.58 -20.58
C ILE A 530 -11.46 9.52 -19.75
N ARG A 531 -11.26 8.23 -20.05
CA ARG A 531 -11.82 7.13 -19.24
C ARG A 531 -11.26 7.12 -17.83
N ARG A 532 -9.93 7.26 -17.69
CA ARG A 532 -9.26 7.31 -16.39
C ARG A 532 -9.76 8.46 -15.52
N ALA A 533 -9.93 9.66 -16.10
CA ALA A 533 -10.48 10.79 -15.36
C ALA A 533 -11.93 10.56 -14.90
N VAL A 534 -12.73 9.82 -15.67
CA VAL A 534 -14.09 9.41 -15.28
C VAL A 534 -14.04 8.35 -14.17
N GLU A 535 -13.17 7.35 -14.28
CA GLU A 535 -12.96 6.32 -13.26
C GLU A 535 -12.51 6.93 -11.93
N GLU A 536 -11.51 7.81 -11.96
CA GLU A 536 -11.05 8.56 -10.78
C GLU A 536 -12.16 9.44 -10.18
N ALA A 537 -13.00 10.06 -11.01
CA ALA A 537 -14.17 10.80 -10.53
C ALA A 537 -15.21 9.88 -9.85
N SER A 538 -15.43 8.68 -10.38
CA SER A 538 -16.29 7.65 -9.75
C SER A 538 -15.68 7.08 -8.46
N GLU A 539 -14.35 6.97 -8.35
CA GLU A 539 -13.69 6.60 -7.10
C GLU A 539 -13.88 7.65 -6.01
N VAL A 540 -13.78 8.94 -6.37
CA VAL A 540 -14.08 10.05 -5.45
C VAL A 540 -15.55 10.03 -5.04
N GLU A 541 -16.46 9.73 -5.97
CA GLU A 541 -17.88 9.55 -5.66
C GLU A 541 -18.10 8.44 -4.62
N ARG A 542 -17.46 7.28 -4.78
CA ARG A 542 -17.54 6.17 -3.83
C ARG A 542 -17.00 6.58 -2.46
N MET A 543 -15.82 7.19 -2.42
CA MET A 543 -15.21 7.71 -1.19
C MET A 543 -16.14 8.69 -0.44
N LEU A 544 -16.79 9.61 -1.16
CA LEU A 544 -17.76 10.54 -0.57
C LEU A 544 -19.01 9.83 -0.06
N THR A 545 -19.42 8.74 -0.73
CA THR A 545 -20.56 7.92 -0.32
C THR A 545 -20.28 7.22 1.00
N ASP A 546 -19.08 6.66 1.16
CA ASP A 546 -18.63 5.99 2.38
C ASP A 546 -18.51 6.97 3.56
N LEU A 547 -18.00 8.19 3.29
CA LEU A 547 -17.78 9.20 4.33
C LEU A 547 -19.05 9.95 4.80
N LEU A 548 -19.94 10.32 3.87
CA LEU A 548 -21.09 11.19 4.16
C LEU A 548 -22.44 10.44 4.29
N GLY A 549 -22.48 9.15 3.93
CA GLY A 549 -23.71 8.36 3.92
C GLY A 549 -24.64 8.68 2.73
N GLY A 550 -25.39 7.67 2.29
CA GLY A 550 -26.07 7.65 0.99
C GLY A 550 -27.25 8.62 0.80
N GLY A 551 -27.24 9.33 -0.32
CA GLY A 551 -28.43 9.84 -1.01
C GLY A 551 -28.74 8.97 -2.24
N GLU A 552 -30.02 8.67 -2.45
CA GLU A 552 -30.56 7.73 -3.44
C GLU A 552 -29.91 7.80 -4.84
N ALA A 553 -29.54 6.64 -5.37
CA ALA A 553 -29.15 6.49 -6.77
C ALA A 553 -30.30 6.91 -7.69
N ARG A 554 -30.08 7.94 -8.50
CA ARG A 554 -31.05 8.34 -9.54
C ARG A 554 -31.12 7.26 -10.63
N LYS A 555 -32.34 6.90 -11.03
CA LYS A 555 -32.61 6.01 -12.17
C LYS A 555 -32.05 6.59 -13.46
N GLU A 556 -31.56 5.71 -14.34
CA GLU A 556 -30.93 6.04 -15.64
C GLU A 556 -31.61 7.19 -16.39
N PRO A 557 -30.84 8.10 -17.03
CA PRO A 557 -31.40 9.21 -17.77
C PRO A 557 -32.16 8.68 -19.01
N LYS A 558 -33.43 9.09 -19.14
CA LYS A 558 -34.21 8.86 -20.37
C LYS A 558 -33.52 9.58 -21.53
N GLN A 559 -33.11 8.82 -22.55
CA GLN A 559 -32.57 9.34 -23.81
C GLN A 559 -33.49 10.43 -24.39
N ARG A 560 -33.05 11.69 -24.33
CA ARG A 560 -33.70 12.77 -25.09
C ARG A 560 -33.11 12.75 -26.51
N ARG A 561 -33.98 12.64 -27.53
CA ARG A 561 -33.62 12.85 -28.94
C ARG A 561 -32.96 14.22 -29.10
N THR A 562 -31.71 14.25 -29.55
CA THR A 562 -30.97 15.46 -29.85
C THR A 562 -31.53 16.15 -31.11
N GLN A 563 -32.02 17.38 -30.96
CA GLN A 563 -32.05 18.34 -32.07
C GLN A 563 -30.63 18.93 -32.22
N MET A 564 -30.19 19.11 -33.46
CA MET A 564 -28.94 19.81 -33.79
C MET A 564 -29.00 21.25 -33.25
N PRO A 565 -27.88 21.82 -32.75
CA PRO A 565 -27.89 23.21 -32.31
C PRO A 565 -28.06 24.12 -33.53
N ASP A 566 -29.12 24.93 -33.52
CA ASP A 566 -29.21 26.10 -34.39
C ASP A 566 -28.17 27.11 -33.92
N VAL A 567 -27.23 27.47 -34.79
CA VAL A 567 -26.17 28.45 -34.49
C VAL A 567 -26.82 29.83 -34.53
N GLN A 568 -27.44 30.24 -33.44
CA GLN A 568 -27.78 31.65 -33.23
C GLN A 568 -26.59 32.38 -32.59
N PRO A 569 -26.06 33.44 -33.23
CA PRO A 569 -25.05 34.28 -32.64
C PRO A 569 -25.72 35.29 -31.71
N ARG A 570 -26.10 34.87 -30.50
CA ARG A 570 -26.47 35.80 -29.44
C ARG A 570 -25.77 35.46 -28.13
N ASP A 571 -24.92 36.40 -27.73
CA ASP A 571 -24.36 36.61 -26.39
C ASP A 571 -23.31 35.61 -25.86
N SER A 572 -22.53 35.00 -26.77
CA SER A 572 -21.33 34.20 -26.45
C SER A 572 -20.19 34.97 -25.76
N LEU A 573 -20.26 36.29 -25.61
CA LEU A 573 -19.22 37.08 -24.93
C LEU A 573 -19.37 37.08 -23.40
N TRP A 574 -20.49 36.59 -22.88
CA TRP A 574 -20.78 36.55 -21.45
C TRP A 574 -21.40 35.21 -21.02
N CYS A 575 -20.90 34.08 -21.54
CA CYS A 575 -21.06 32.83 -20.79
C CYS A 575 -20.42 33.06 -19.43
N GLU A 576 -21.30 33.22 -18.44
CA GLU A 576 -21.08 33.66 -17.08
C GLU A 576 -19.72 33.24 -16.54
N ARG A 577 -19.06 34.14 -15.81
CA ARG A 577 -18.11 33.69 -14.78
C ARG A 577 -18.86 32.61 -14.01
N ILE A 578 -18.42 31.36 -14.13
CA ILE A 578 -18.92 30.31 -13.25
C ILE A 578 -18.48 30.76 -11.87
N ASP A 579 -19.40 31.34 -11.11
CA ASP A 579 -19.09 31.88 -9.80
C ASP A 579 -18.76 30.70 -8.87
N PHE A 580 -17.46 30.46 -8.68
CA PHE A 580 -16.91 29.53 -7.69
C PHE A 580 -17.25 29.93 -6.25
N HIS A 581 -17.95 31.05 -6.06
CA HIS A 581 -18.26 31.68 -4.78
C HIS A 581 -19.63 31.29 -4.21
N GLN A 582 -20.36 30.36 -4.82
CA GLN A 582 -21.56 29.79 -4.19
C GLN A 582 -21.17 28.84 -3.05
N ASN A 583 -21.90 28.94 -1.93
CA ASN A 583 -21.70 28.06 -0.77
C ASN A 583 -21.89 26.59 -1.16
N ILE A 584 -20.87 25.77 -0.96
CA ILE A 584 -20.90 24.35 -1.26
C ILE A 584 -21.48 23.63 -0.04
N HIS A 585 -22.68 23.07 -0.18
CA HIS A 585 -23.25 22.23 0.86
C HIS A 585 -22.40 20.96 1.04
N LEU A 586 -22.24 20.50 2.30
CA LEU A 586 -21.56 19.24 2.63
C LEU A 586 -22.46 18.05 2.26
N ASN A 587 -22.64 17.86 0.96
CA ASN A 587 -23.45 16.85 0.31
C ASN A 587 -22.60 16.30 -0.84
N LYS A 588 -22.57 14.96 -0.98
CA LYS A 588 -21.96 14.24 -2.11
C LYS A 588 -22.19 14.92 -3.45
N ALA A 589 -23.45 15.18 -3.82
CA ALA A 589 -23.82 15.74 -5.12
C ALA A 589 -23.31 17.17 -5.31
N SER A 590 -23.28 17.99 -4.25
CA SER A 590 -22.76 19.36 -4.31
C SER A 590 -21.23 19.40 -4.47
N ILE A 591 -20.53 18.53 -3.72
CA ILE A 591 -19.07 18.37 -3.80
C ILE A 591 -18.66 17.83 -5.18
N MET A 592 -19.33 16.78 -5.66
CA MET A 592 -19.08 16.23 -7.01
C MET A 592 -19.36 17.25 -8.11
N THR A 593 -20.44 18.03 -7.99
CA THR A 593 -20.74 19.12 -8.94
C THR A 593 -19.60 20.14 -8.99
N ALA A 594 -19.03 20.52 -7.84
CA ALA A 594 -17.92 21.47 -7.78
C ALA A 594 -16.63 20.91 -8.40
N ILE A 595 -16.28 19.66 -8.08
CA ILE A 595 -15.11 18.97 -8.64
C ILE A 595 -15.21 18.86 -10.17
N ILE A 596 -16.35 18.40 -10.67
CA ILE A 596 -16.59 18.21 -12.11
C ILE A 596 -16.58 19.55 -12.86
N LYS A 597 -17.11 20.63 -12.25
CA LYS A 597 -17.00 21.99 -12.82
C LYS A 597 -15.54 22.40 -12.99
N VAL A 598 -14.68 22.22 -11.98
CA VAL A 598 -13.25 22.58 -12.06
C VAL A 598 -12.52 21.71 -13.11
N MET A 599 -12.79 20.40 -13.13
CA MET A 599 -12.22 19.47 -14.11
C MET A 599 -12.58 19.86 -15.55
N LEU A 600 -13.87 20.05 -15.84
CA LEU A 600 -14.34 20.44 -17.17
C LEU A 600 -13.86 21.85 -17.56
N LYS A 601 -13.75 22.78 -16.61
CA LYS A 601 -13.20 24.11 -16.88
C LYS A 601 -11.73 24.04 -17.28
N THR A 602 -10.94 23.24 -16.58
CA THR A 602 -9.53 22.99 -16.92
C THR A 602 -9.43 22.40 -18.33
N PHE A 603 -10.27 21.41 -18.65
CA PHE A 603 -10.37 20.84 -19.99
C PHE A 603 -10.71 21.89 -21.06
N ILE A 604 -11.70 22.77 -20.83
CA ILE A 604 -12.07 23.85 -21.75
C ILE A 604 -10.89 24.80 -22.01
N GLU A 605 -10.18 25.24 -20.97
CA GLU A 605 -9.05 26.16 -21.14
C GLU A 605 -7.88 25.50 -21.89
N LEU A 606 -7.62 24.21 -21.65
CA LEU A 606 -6.64 23.44 -22.43
C LEU A 606 -7.01 23.38 -23.92
N LEU A 607 -8.29 23.16 -24.22
CA LEU A 607 -8.76 23.15 -25.61
C LEU A 607 -8.59 24.52 -26.29
N ARG A 608 -8.72 25.62 -25.55
CA ARG A 608 -8.56 26.99 -26.08
C ARG A 608 -7.10 27.32 -26.45
N LEU A 609 -6.13 26.74 -25.75
CA LEU A 609 -4.71 27.02 -25.95
C LEU A 609 -4.12 26.34 -27.20
N GLN A 610 -4.83 25.37 -27.79
CA GLN A 610 -4.32 24.58 -28.91
C GLN A 610 -5.09 24.86 -30.21
N THR A 611 -4.58 24.32 -31.32
CA THR A 611 -5.21 24.32 -32.64
C THR A 611 -5.35 22.89 -33.14
N TYR A 612 -6.46 22.57 -33.79
CA TYR A 612 -6.82 21.18 -34.13
C TYR A 612 -6.97 20.97 -35.64
N GLY A 613 -6.49 19.82 -36.12
CA GLY A 613 -6.84 19.30 -37.45
C GLY A 613 -8.21 18.60 -37.47
N LYS A 614 -8.65 18.16 -38.65
CA LYS A 614 -9.93 17.46 -38.86
C LYS A 614 -10.17 16.28 -37.90
N TYR A 615 -9.23 15.35 -37.79
CA TYR A 615 -9.38 14.20 -36.90
C TYR A 615 -9.27 14.55 -35.42
N GLY A 616 -8.60 15.66 -35.07
CA GLY A 616 -8.50 16.16 -33.69
C GLY A 616 -9.85 16.62 -33.17
N ILE A 617 -10.64 17.31 -33.99
CA ILE A 617 -11.96 17.76 -33.60
C ILE A 617 -12.99 16.63 -33.52
N GLU A 618 -12.91 15.66 -34.44
CA GLU A 618 -13.74 14.46 -34.38
C GLU A 618 -13.48 13.67 -33.09
N GLN A 619 -12.21 13.55 -32.65
CA GLN A 619 -11.85 12.90 -31.39
C GLN A 619 -12.37 13.67 -30.17
N ILE A 620 -12.21 15.01 -30.14
CA ILE A 620 -12.74 15.84 -29.04
C ILE A 620 -14.26 15.68 -28.93
N GLN A 621 -14.97 15.60 -30.06
CA GLN A 621 -16.42 15.34 -30.05
C GLN A 621 -16.78 13.99 -29.42
N VAL A 622 -16.03 12.93 -29.72
CA VAL A 622 -16.21 11.60 -29.10
C VAL A 622 -15.99 11.65 -27.59
N ASP A 623 -14.93 12.34 -27.16
CA ASP A 623 -14.60 12.45 -25.75
C ASP A 623 -15.62 13.30 -24.97
N CYS A 624 -16.04 14.43 -25.56
CA CYS A 624 -17.11 15.28 -25.02
C CYS A 624 -18.40 14.46 -24.82
N TYR A 625 -18.79 13.65 -25.80
CA TYR A 625 -19.98 12.80 -25.70
C TYR A 625 -19.87 11.75 -24.60
N TYR A 626 -18.69 11.13 -24.43
CA TYR A 626 -18.46 10.17 -23.36
C TYR A 626 -18.45 10.83 -21.97
N LEU A 627 -17.75 11.95 -21.81
CA LEU A 627 -17.75 12.75 -20.58
C LEU A 627 -19.18 13.16 -20.20
N GLN A 628 -19.98 13.63 -21.16
CA GLN A 628 -21.37 13.99 -20.95
C GLN A 628 -22.16 12.81 -20.38
N ARG A 629 -22.04 11.63 -20.98
CA ARG A 629 -22.79 10.44 -20.56
C ARG A 629 -22.36 9.94 -19.17
N CYS A 630 -21.06 9.91 -18.88
CA CYS A 630 -20.55 9.31 -17.65
C CYS A 630 -20.55 10.25 -16.45
N LEU A 631 -20.39 11.56 -16.67
CA LEU A 631 -20.35 12.55 -15.57
C LEU A 631 -21.75 13.05 -15.18
N SER A 632 -22.72 13.04 -16.09
CA SER A 632 -24.09 13.50 -15.78
C SER A 632 -24.73 12.79 -14.57
N PRO A 633 -24.60 11.45 -14.40
CA PRO A 633 -25.11 10.76 -13.22
C PRO A 633 -24.43 11.15 -11.90
N LEU A 634 -23.20 11.67 -11.95
CA LEU A 634 -22.39 12.03 -10.78
C LEU A 634 -22.76 13.42 -10.20
N VAL A 635 -23.47 14.24 -10.98
CA VAL A 635 -23.77 15.65 -10.69
C VAL A 635 -25.26 15.81 -10.32
N ALA A 636 -25.59 16.76 -9.45
CA ALA A 636 -26.98 17.02 -9.05
C ALA A 636 -27.85 17.51 -10.23
N ASP A 637 -27.27 18.38 -11.06
CA ASP A 637 -27.89 19.00 -12.22
C ASP A 637 -27.11 18.66 -13.50
N GLU A 638 -27.69 17.81 -14.34
CA GLU A 638 -27.11 17.37 -15.62
C GLU A 638 -26.91 18.55 -16.60
N VAL A 639 -27.67 19.64 -16.45
CA VAL A 639 -27.56 20.83 -17.31
C VAL A 639 -26.18 21.47 -17.21
N VAL A 640 -25.54 21.39 -16.04
CA VAL A 640 -24.18 21.90 -15.83
C VAL A 640 -23.17 21.14 -16.68
N VAL A 641 -23.21 19.81 -16.67
CA VAL A 641 -22.29 18.98 -17.46
C VAL A 641 -22.54 19.20 -18.95
N ASN A 642 -23.81 19.18 -19.37
CA ASN A 642 -24.19 19.39 -20.77
C ASN A 642 -23.70 20.73 -21.31
N SER A 643 -23.98 21.83 -20.59
CA SER A 643 -23.58 23.17 -21.01
C SER A 643 -22.06 23.35 -21.06
N MET A 644 -21.30 22.79 -20.09
CA MET A 644 -19.85 22.90 -20.09
C MET A 644 -19.20 22.06 -21.20
N VAL A 645 -19.73 20.87 -21.47
CA VAL A 645 -19.28 20.03 -22.59
C VAL A 645 -19.58 20.70 -23.94
N ASP A 646 -20.74 21.34 -24.09
CA ASP A 646 -21.08 22.11 -25.30
C ASP A 646 -20.13 23.30 -25.50
N VAL A 647 -19.73 23.97 -24.42
CA VAL A 647 -18.72 25.04 -24.46
C VAL A 647 -17.33 24.50 -24.81
N ALA A 648 -16.96 23.31 -24.34
CA ALA A 648 -15.71 22.63 -24.69
C ALA A 648 -15.65 22.33 -26.20
N LEU A 649 -16.70 21.70 -26.74
CA LEU A 649 -16.81 21.39 -28.16
C LEU A 649 -16.83 22.66 -29.02
N SER A 650 -17.59 23.68 -28.61
CA SER A 650 -17.63 24.99 -29.28
C SER A 650 -16.27 25.71 -29.27
N SER A 651 -15.51 25.57 -28.19
CA SER A 651 -14.16 26.15 -28.09
C SER A 651 -13.19 25.42 -29.02
N ALA A 652 -13.28 24.09 -29.13
CA ALA A 652 -12.49 23.31 -30.08
C ALA A 652 -12.84 23.63 -31.54
N LEU A 653 -14.13 23.77 -31.88
CA LEU A 653 -14.63 24.17 -33.21
C LEU A 653 -14.09 25.53 -33.65
N LYS A 654 -14.03 26.51 -32.74
CA LYS A 654 -13.46 27.84 -33.03
C LYS A 654 -11.95 27.80 -33.29
N ARG A 655 -11.25 26.73 -32.91
CA ARG A 655 -9.79 26.56 -33.00
C ARG A 655 -9.37 25.50 -34.02
N SER A 656 -10.32 24.87 -34.71
CA SER A 656 -10.03 23.87 -35.73
C SER A 656 -9.78 24.48 -37.10
N LEU A 657 -8.83 23.92 -37.84
CA LEU A 657 -8.53 24.30 -39.23
C LEU A 657 -9.61 23.83 -40.22
N ASP A 658 -10.32 22.74 -39.88
CA ASP A 658 -11.43 22.17 -40.66
C ASP A 658 -12.54 21.67 -39.71
N PRO A 659 -13.60 22.48 -39.46
CA PRO A 659 -14.63 22.20 -38.47
C PRO A 659 -15.69 21.23 -39.00
N VAL A 660 -15.31 19.96 -39.21
CA VAL A 660 -16.25 18.89 -39.58
C VAL A 660 -16.53 18.01 -38.37
N LEU A 661 -17.80 17.94 -37.96
CA LEU A 661 -18.26 17.07 -36.88
C LEU A 661 -18.69 15.70 -37.42
N VAL A 662 -18.50 14.67 -36.61
CA VAL A 662 -18.99 13.31 -36.81
C VAL A 662 -20.51 13.27 -36.63
N HIS A 663 -21.18 12.55 -37.52
CA HIS A 663 -22.63 12.33 -37.45
C HIS A 663 -23.03 11.60 -36.14
N PRO A 664 -24.13 11.97 -35.46
CA PRO A 664 -24.53 11.42 -34.16
C PRO A 664 -24.66 9.89 -34.09
N SER A 665 -25.08 9.23 -35.17
CA SER A 665 -25.18 7.76 -35.23
C SER A 665 -23.81 7.07 -35.15
N ARG A 666 -22.80 7.63 -35.82
CA ARG A 666 -21.41 7.12 -35.82
C ARG A 666 -20.73 7.44 -34.49
N LEU A 667 -21.00 8.61 -33.92
CA LEU A 667 -20.55 9.01 -32.58
C LEU A 667 -21.02 8.03 -31.50
N MET A 668 -22.29 7.62 -31.55
CA MET A 668 -22.86 6.66 -30.59
C MET A 668 -22.25 5.26 -30.76
N GLN A 669 -21.89 4.85 -31.97
CA GLN A 669 -21.18 3.57 -32.20
C GLN A 669 -19.76 3.61 -31.64
N ILE A 670 -19.00 4.66 -31.93
CA ILE A 670 -17.61 4.85 -31.47
C ILE A 670 -17.55 4.95 -29.93
N SER A 671 -18.49 5.65 -29.31
CA SER A 671 -18.58 5.76 -27.85
C SER A 671 -19.00 4.44 -27.16
N LYS A 672 -19.65 3.52 -27.89
CA LYS A 672 -20.07 2.20 -27.36
C LYS A 672 -19.03 1.10 -27.61
N MET A 673 -18.13 1.25 -28.57
CA MET A 673 -16.99 0.34 -28.79
C MET A 673 -15.93 0.57 -27.69
N GLY A 674 -16.22 0.07 -26.48
CA GLY A 674 -15.25 -0.05 -25.40
C GLY A 674 -14.38 -1.31 -25.55
N PRO A 675 -13.29 -1.41 -24.76
CA PRO A 675 -12.41 -2.58 -24.72
C PRO A 675 -13.21 -3.85 -24.41
N ASP A 676 -14.21 -3.76 -23.52
CA ASP A 676 -15.11 -4.86 -23.19
C ASP A 676 -15.90 -5.41 -24.39
N CYS A 677 -16.30 -4.54 -25.33
CA CYS A 677 -17.04 -4.96 -26.51
C CYS A 677 -16.12 -5.70 -27.49
N LEU A 678 -14.89 -5.20 -27.67
CA LEU A 678 -13.88 -5.83 -28.51
C LEU A 678 -13.48 -7.19 -27.93
N PHE A 679 -13.24 -7.27 -26.62
CA PHE A 679 -12.95 -8.51 -25.92
C PHE A 679 -14.07 -9.55 -26.12
N LYS A 680 -15.33 -9.17 -25.89
CA LYS A 680 -16.49 -10.06 -26.09
C LYS A 680 -16.62 -10.53 -27.54
N LEU A 681 -16.31 -9.67 -28.51
CA LEU A 681 -16.32 -10.03 -29.93
C LEU A 681 -15.23 -11.07 -30.26
N LEU A 682 -14.00 -10.83 -29.81
CA LEU A 682 -12.87 -11.74 -30.04
C LEU A 682 -13.09 -13.09 -29.33
N LEU A 683 -13.55 -13.05 -28.08
CA LEU A 683 -13.91 -14.24 -27.33
C LEU A 683 -15.07 -15.00 -27.98
N GLY A 684 -16.12 -14.29 -28.43
CA GLY A 684 -17.24 -14.89 -29.15
C GLY A 684 -16.82 -15.55 -30.47
N THR A 685 -15.89 -14.94 -31.19
CA THR A 685 -15.30 -15.52 -32.42
C THR A 685 -14.52 -16.78 -32.11
N ASN A 686 -13.70 -16.77 -31.05
CA ASN A 686 -12.96 -17.94 -30.60
C ASN A 686 -13.89 -19.10 -30.20
N TRP A 687 -14.97 -18.84 -29.47
CA TRP A 687 -15.98 -19.85 -29.14
C TRP A 687 -16.74 -20.36 -30.37
N ALA A 688 -17.03 -19.50 -31.35
CA ALA A 688 -17.67 -19.93 -32.60
C ALA A 688 -16.77 -20.89 -33.40
N LEU A 689 -15.46 -20.60 -33.47
CA LEU A 689 -14.47 -21.49 -34.10
C LEU A 689 -14.36 -22.82 -33.34
N PHE A 690 -14.31 -22.79 -32.01
CA PHE A 690 -14.32 -24.00 -31.19
C PHE A 690 -15.57 -24.86 -31.44
N LEU A 691 -16.76 -24.26 -31.46
CA LEU A 691 -18.01 -24.98 -31.74
C LEU A 691 -18.03 -25.58 -33.14
N TRP A 692 -17.44 -24.89 -34.12
CA TRP A 692 -17.28 -25.40 -35.48
C TRP A 692 -16.36 -26.63 -35.51
N GLU A 693 -15.21 -26.59 -34.85
CA GLU A 693 -14.31 -27.74 -34.76
C GLU A 693 -14.93 -28.90 -33.99
N LEU A 694 -15.62 -28.62 -32.89
CA LEU A 694 -16.35 -29.61 -32.12
C LEU A 694 -17.43 -30.29 -32.97
N TYR A 695 -18.16 -29.50 -33.78
CA TYR A 695 -19.18 -30.01 -34.70
C TYR A 695 -18.59 -30.94 -35.76
N ILE A 696 -17.49 -30.55 -36.41
CA ILE A 696 -16.83 -31.38 -37.42
C ILE A 696 -16.32 -32.69 -36.78
N ASN A 697 -15.67 -32.61 -35.62
CA ASN A 697 -15.21 -33.80 -34.89
C ASN A 697 -16.38 -34.71 -34.47
N TYR A 698 -17.51 -34.14 -34.06
CA TYR A 698 -18.72 -34.89 -33.72
C TYR A 698 -19.29 -35.66 -34.92
N ARG A 699 -19.31 -35.04 -36.11
CA ARG A 699 -19.73 -35.73 -37.35
C ARG A 699 -18.87 -36.94 -37.63
N GLN A 700 -17.55 -36.78 -37.53
CA GLN A 700 -16.61 -37.88 -37.72
C GLN A 700 -16.82 -39.01 -36.71
N TYR A 701 -16.96 -38.66 -35.43
CA TYR A 701 -17.28 -39.63 -34.38
C TYR A 701 -18.57 -40.38 -34.66
N LYS A 702 -19.62 -39.69 -35.13
CA LYS A 702 -20.89 -40.29 -35.51
C LYS A 702 -20.74 -41.30 -36.66
N VAL A 703 -19.97 -40.95 -37.70
CA VAL A 703 -19.68 -41.86 -38.82
C VAL A 703 -18.99 -43.13 -38.34
N HIS A 704 -17.97 -43.01 -37.49
CA HIS A 704 -17.28 -44.18 -36.92
C HIS A 704 -18.17 -44.98 -35.95
N LEU A 705 -19.09 -44.33 -35.23
CA LEU A 705 -20.02 -45.01 -34.33
C LEU A 705 -21.07 -45.81 -35.10
N GLU A 706 -21.70 -45.22 -36.11
CA GLU A 706 -22.77 -45.84 -36.91
C GLU A 706 -22.26 -46.97 -37.83
N ASN A 707 -21.04 -46.86 -38.35
CA ASN A 707 -20.41 -47.90 -39.17
C ASN A 707 -19.77 -49.00 -38.30
N GLU A 708 -20.59 -49.66 -37.49
CA GLU A 708 -20.16 -50.78 -36.64
C GLU A 708 -19.66 -51.97 -37.46
N LYS A 709 -20.35 -52.26 -38.57
CA LYS A 709 -19.95 -53.31 -39.52
C LYS A 709 -19.18 -52.71 -40.68
N ARG A 710 -18.17 -53.45 -41.16
CA ARG A 710 -17.38 -53.11 -42.34
C ARG A 710 -18.29 -52.87 -43.57
N PRO A 711 -18.27 -51.67 -44.18
CA PRO A 711 -19.01 -51.40 -45.41
C PRO A 711 -18.51 -52.23 -46.60
N LYS A 712 -19.39 -52.54 -47.56
CA LYS A 712 -19.04 -53.33 -48.76
C LYS A 712 -17.96 -52.68 -49.64
N GLU A 713 -17.90 -51.36 -49.66
CA GLU A 713 -16.98 -50.57 -50.48
C GLU A 713 -15.51 -50.68 -50.02
N VAL A 714 -15.27 -51.06 -48.76
CA VAL A 714 -13.94 -51.18 -48.16
C VAL A 714 -13.59 -52.63 -47.80
N GLU A 715 -14.42 -53.58 -48.24
CA GLU A 715 -14.27 -55.02 -47.96
C GLU A 715 -12.97 -55.60 -48.52
N GLU A 716 -12.52 -55.08 -49.67
CA GLU A 716 -11.22 -55.41 -50.29
C GLU A 716 -10.00 -54.82 -49.56
N LEU A 717 -10.20 -53.82 -48.68
CA LEU A 717 -9.11 -52.99 -48.16
C LEU A 717 -8.67 -53.39 -46.75
N ILE A 718 -9.58 -53.91 -45.92
CA ILE A 718 -9.31 -54.24 -44.51
C ILE A 718 -10.11 -55.45 -44.04
N GLU A 719 -9.46 -56.34 -43.29
CA GLU A 719 -10.10 -57.52 -42.69
C GLU A 719 -11.04 -57.13 -41.54
N THR A 720 -12.00 -57.99 -41.21
CA THR A 720 -13.02 -57.70 -40.19
C THR A 720 -12.42 -57.44 -38.80
N GLU A 721 -11.42 -58.23 -38.39
CA GLU A 721 -10.76 -58.08 -37.08
C GLU A 721 -9.96 -56.76 -37.01
N ASP A 722 -9.23 -56.43 -38.07
CA ASP A 722 -8.45 -55.19 -38.15
C ASP A 722 -9.36 -53.95 -38.21
N TYR A 723 -10.52 -54.05 -38.88
CA TYR A 723 -11.53 -52.99 -38.91
C TYR A 723 -12.08 -52.69 -37.51
N GLU A 724 -12.42 -53.73 -36.73
CA GLU A 724 -12.90 -53.55 -35.35
C GLU A 724 -11.82 -52.92 -34.45
N LYS A 725 -10.56 -53.34 -34.57
CA LYS A 725 -9.44 -52.73 -33.84
C LYS A 725 -9.25 -51.26 -34.22
N ALA A 726 -9.19 -50.94 -35.52
CA ALA A 726 -9.04 -49.58 -36.01
C ALA A 726 -10.20 -48.67 -35.58
N ARG A 727 -11.43 -49.19 -35.62
CA ARG A 727 -12.62 -48.47 -35.14
C ARG A 727 -12.55 -48.19 -33.65
N ASN A 728 -12.21 -49.18 -32.83
CA ASN A 728 -12.08 -48.99 -31.38
C ASN A 728 -10.99 -47.98 -31.02
N TYR A 729 -9.85 -48.03 -31.72
CA TYR A 729 -8.78 -47.04 -31.58
C TYR A 729 -9.25 -45.62 -31.90
N LYS A 730 -9.94 -45.43 -33.04
CA LYS A 730 -10.47 -44.11 -33.42
C LYS A 730 -11.56 -43.62 -32.46
N LEU A 731 -12.44 -44.50 -31.98
CA LEU A 731 -13.48 -44.12 -30.99
C LEU A 731 -12.87 -43.69 -29.65
N ASP A 732 -11.84 -44.38 -29.17
CA ASP A 732 -11.11 -43.97 -27.97
C ASP A 732 -10.44 -42.60 -28.17
N LYS A 733 -9.78 -42.39 -29.32
CA LYS A 733 -9.19 -41.08 -29.67
C LYS A 733 -10.23 -39.96 -29.76
N HIS A 734 -11.40 -40.20 -30.36
CA HIS A 734 -12.46 -39.20 -30.42
C HIS A 734 -12.98 -38.83 -29.03
N ARG A 735 -13.27 -39.82 -28.18
CA ARG A 735 -13.74 -39.58 -26.81
C ARG A 735 -12.75 -38.76 -26.01
N PHE A 736 -11.46 -39.10 -26.09
CA PHE A 736 -10.40 -38.33 -25.46
C PHE A 736 -10.30 -36.91 -26.04
N ASN A 737 -10.30 -36.78 -27.37
CA ASN A 737 -10.21 -35.48 -28.03
C ASN A 737 -11.35 -34.55 -27.60
N PHE A 738 -12.60 -35.02 -27.55
CA PHE A 738 -13.73 -34.22 -27.08
C PHE A 738 -13.53 -33.67 -25.66
N TRP A 739 -13.09 -34.50 -24.73
CA TRP A 739 -12.84 -34.07 -23.36
C TRP A 739 -11.66 -33.09 -23.29
N SER A 740 -10.55 -33.40 -23.96
CA SER A 740 -9.37 -32.54 -23.99
C SER A 740 -9.68 -31.17 -24.60
N MET A 741 -10.42 -31.12 -25.70
CA MET A 741 -10.83 -29.88 -26.38
C MET A 741 -11.76 -29.04 -25.50
N ILE A 742 -12.80 -29.64 -24.92
CA ILE A 742 -13.76 -28.92 -24.07
C ILE A 742 -13.06 -28.35 -22.84
N VAL A 743 -12.27 -29.16 -22.13
CA VAL A 743 -11.57 -28.70 -20.93
C VAL A 743 -10.52 -27.65 -21.29
N SER A 744 -9.74 -27.85 -22.35
CA SER A 744 -8.75 -26.86 -22.80
C SER A 744 -9.39 -25.53 -23.19
N GLN A 745 -10.56 -25.54 -23.84
CA GLN A 745 -11.31 -24.33 -24.18
C GLN A 745 -11.82 -23.60 -22.94
N ILE A 746 -12.35 -24.35 -21.96
CA ILE A 746 -12.82 -23.80 -20.68
C ILE A 746 -11.63 -23.21 -19.90
N THR A 747 -10.53 -23.95 -19.76
CA THR A 747 -9.32 -23.49 -19.07
C THR A 747 -8.73 -22.26 -19.74
N SER A 748 -8.63 -22.25 -21.07
CA SER A 748 -8.15 -21.09 -21.83
C SER A 748 -9.07 -19.89 -21.62
N THR A 749 -10.39 -20.06 -21.73
CA THR A 749 -11.37 -18.99 -21.48
C THR A 749 -11.27 -18.47 -20.05
N PHE A 750 -11.11 -19.34 -19.06
CA PHE A 750 -10.94 -18.98 -17.67
C PHE A 750 -9.68 -18.13 -17.46
N LEU A 751 -8.52 -18.60 -17.92
CA LEU A 751 -7.26 -17.85 -17.84
C LEU A 751 -7.36 -16.47 -18.50
N LEU A 752 -8.07 -16.39 -19.62
CA LEU A 752 -8.25 -15.16 -20.38
C LEU A 752 -9.17 -14.17 -19.65
N CYS A 753 -10.31 -14.62 -19.14
CA CYS A 753 -11.27 -13.79 -18.39
C CYS A 753 -10.72 -13.27 -17.05
N TYR A 754 -9.86 -14.05 -16.37
CA TYR A 754 -9.20 -13.63 -15.13
C TYR A 754 -7.90 -12.86 -15.36
N GLY A 755 -7.52 -12.59 -16.62
CA GLY A 755 -6.35 -11.78 -16.93
C GLY A 755 -5.01 -12.43 -16.56
N TRP A 756 -4.88 -13.76 -16.75
CA TRP A 756 -3.63 -14.49 -16.52
C TRP A 756 -2.44 -13.90 -17.30
N LEU A 757 -2.65 -13.60 -18.58
CA LEU A 757 -1.62 -13.03 -19.46
C LEU A 757 -1.11 -11.66 -18.92
N PRO A 758 -1.98 -10.68 -18.61
CA PRO A 758 -1.56 -9.46 -17.92
C PRO A 758 -0.89 -9.71 -16.57
N TRP A 759 -1.46 -10.59 -15.74
CA TRP A 759 -0.92 -10.90 -14.43
C TRP A 759 0.53 -11.39 -14.52
N LEU A 760 0.79 -12.36 -15.40
CA LEU A 760 2.12 -12.91 -15.62
C LEU A 760 3.09 -11.86 -16.20
N TRP A 761 2.60 -11.03 -17.12
CA TRP A 761 3.38 -9.94 -17.69
C TRP A 761 3.81 -8.93 -16.62
N TYR A 762 2.89 -8.39 -15.83
CA TYR A 762 3.24 -7.40 -14.81
C TYR A 762 4.02 -8.01 -13.64
N ALA A 763 3.78 -9.29 -13.29
CA ALA A 763 4.57 -10.01 -12.29
C ALA A 763 6.04 -10.17 -12.69
N THR A 764 6.34 -10.22 -13.99
CA THR A 764 7.71 -10.35 -14.53
C THR A 764 8.37 -9.02 -14.88
N SER A 765 7.69 -7.88 -14.67
CA SER A 765 8.17 -6.54 -15.08
C SER A 765 9.50 -6.11 -14.48
N ALA A 766 9.88 -6.65 -13.32
CA ALA A 766 11.15 -6.35 -12.65
C ALA A 766 12.34 -7.17 -13.18
N ALA A 767 12.11 -8.17 -14.03
CA ALA A 767 13.16 -9.09 -14.49
C ALA A 767 13.98 -8.51 -15.65
N PRO A 768 15.31 -8.76 -15.70
CA PRO A 768 16.11 -8.44 -16.88
C PRO A 768 15.62 -9.30 -18.06
N LEU A 769 15.51 -8.71 -19.26
CA LEU A 769 14.94 -9.36 -20.45
C LEU A 769 13.48 -9.84 -20.21
N HIS A 770 12.64 -8.91 -19.74
CA HIS A 770 11.24 -9.12 -19.35
C HIS A 770 10.48 -10.07 -20.29
N SER A 771 10.47 -9.82 -21.60
CA SER A 771 9.78 -10.64 -22.59
C SER A 771 10.25 -12.09 -22.64
N VAL A 772 11.55 -12.34 -22.48
CA VAL A 772 12.12 -13.71 -22.48
C VAL A 772 11.68 -14.46 -21.24
N VAL A 773 11.75 -13.81 -20.07
CA VAL A 773 11.31 -14.43 -18.80
C VAL A 773 9.82 -14.74 -18.85
N PHE A 774 9.00 -13.81 -19.37
CA PHE A 774 7.58 -14.03 -19.61
C PHE A 774 7.32 -15.27 -20.48
N ILE A 775 8.02 -15.40 -21.61
CA ILE A 775 7.88 -16.55 -22.52
C ILE A 775 8.26 -17.86 -21.85
N VAL A 776 9.35 -17.89 -21.09
CA VAL A 776 9.78 -19.09 -20.35
C VAL A 776 8.70 -19.54 -19.38
N LEU A 777 8.21 -18.63 -18.54
CA LEU A 777 7.21 -18.95 -17.54
C LEU A 777 5.86 -19.35 -18.17
N ASN A 778 5.45 -18.66 -19.25
CA ASN A 778 4.24 -19.00 -19.96
C ASN A 778 4.32 -20.40 -20.59
N ASN A 779 5.44 -20.74 -21.25
CA ASN A 779 5.65 -22.08 -21.81
C ASN A 779 5.70 -23.18 -20.75
N ILE A 780 6.33 -22.93 -19.60
CA ILE A 780 6.35 -23.89 -18.49
C ILE A 780 4.92 -24.14 -18.01
N MET A 781 4.13 -23.09 -17.83
CA MET A 781 2.74 -23.21 -17.38
C MET A 781 1.88 -23.96 -18.39
N GLU A 782 1.97 -23.62 -19.68
CA GLU A 782 1.27 -24.34 -20.77
C GLU A 782 1.69 -25.82 -20.81
N THR A 783 2.98 -26.12 -20.60
CA THR A 783 3.47 -27.50 -20.54
C THR A 783 2.87 -28.24 -19.35
N ILE A 784 2.78 -27.62 -18.17
CA ILE A 784 2.18 -28.24 -16.98
C ILE A 784 0.69 -28.53 -17.19
N ILE A 785 -0.05 -27.59 -17.78
CA ILE A 785 -1.48 -27.76 -18.07
C ILE A 785 -1.71 -28.83 -19.15
N GLY A 786 -0.84 -28.91 -20.14
CA GLY A 786 -0.90 -29.89 -21.24
C GLY A 786 -0.46 -31.31 -20.86
N LEU A 787 0.46 -31.44 -19.90
CA LEU A 787 1.12 -32.70 -19.55
C LEU A 787 0.16 -33.86 -19.21
N PRO A 788 -0.93 -33.66 -18.42
CA PRO A 788 -1.86 -34.75 -18.11
C PRO A 788 -2.53 -35.33 -19.36
N TRP A 789 -2.87 -34.49 -20.34
CA TRP A 789 -3.50 -34.91 -21.59
C TRP A 789 -2.52 -35.74 -22.43
N GLU A 790 -1.28 -35.27 -22.58
CA GLU A 790 -0.26 -35.99 -23.34
C GLU A 790 0.12 -37.33 -22.71
N LEU A 791 0.21 -37.39 -21.37
CA LEU A 791 0.47 -38.64 -20.65
C LEU A 791 -0.67 -39.64 -20.84
N TYR A 792 -1.92 -39.18 -20.83
CA TYR A 792 -3.07 -40.04 -21.06
C TYR A 792 -3.10 -40.58 -22.50
N ASP A 793 -2.89 -39.72 -23.49
CA ASP A 793 -2.82 -40.14 -24.90
C ASP A 793 -1.70 -41.19 -25.10
N THR A 794 -0.50 -40.94 -24.58
CA THR A 794 0.66 -41.82 -24.77
C THR A 794 0.59 -43.12 -23.95
N PHE A 795 0.34 -43.03 -22.64
CA PHE A 795 0.48 -44.19 -21.73
C PHE A 795 -0.84 -44.91 -21.45
N VAL A 796 -1.98 -44.39 -21.91
CA VAL A 796 -3.29 -45.06 -21.79
C VAL A 796 -3.83 -45.44 -23.16
N ILE A 797 -3.97 -44.48 -24.08
CA ILE A 797 -4.59 -44.75 -25.39
C ILE A 797 -3.61 -45.49 -26.30
N GLU A 798 -2.44 -44.92 -26.59
CA GLU A 798 -1.45 -45.55 -27.47
C GLU A 798 -0.90 -46.86 -26.88
N GLU A 799 -0.78 -46.97 -25.55
CA GLU A 799 -0.41 -48.22 -24.87
C GLU A 799 -1.50 -49.30 -25.02
N LYS A 800 -2.78 -48.95 -24.82
CA LYS A 800 -3.92 -49.89 -24.98
C LYS A 800 -3.98 -50.50 -26.37
N HIS A 801 -3.62 -49.72 -27.39
CA HIS A 801 -3.62 -50.15 -28.80
C HIS A 801 -2.24 -50.65 -29.29
N GLY A 802 -1.24 -50.75 -28.40
CA GLY A 802 0.05 -51.36 -28.68
C GLY A 802 0.98 -50.55 -29.59
N PHE A 803 0.80 -49.23 -29.61
CA PHE A 803 1.63 -48.28 -30.36
C PHE A 803 2.73 -47.65 -29.52
N ASN A 804 2.49 -47.41 -28.22
CA ASN A 804 3.51 -46.83 -27.35
C ASN A 804 4.64 -47.84 -27.09
N LYS A 805 5.87 -47.34 -27.15
CA LYS A 805 7.11 -48.09 -26.86
C LYS A 805 8.02 -47.33 -25.90
N GLN A 806 7.59 -46.16 -25.44
CA GLN A 806 8.38 -45.30 -24.57
C GLN A 806 8.11 -45.63 -23.10
N THR A 807 9.15 -45.50 -22.28
CA THR A 807 9.00 -45.48 -20.82
C THR A 807 8.74 -44.06 -20.33
N LEU A 808 8.08 -43.92 -19.18
CA LEU A 808 7.79 -42.61 -18.58
C LEU A 808 9.07 -41.78 -18.34
N GLY A 809 10.15 -42.43 -17.88
CA GLY A 809 11.44 -41.78 -17.68
C GLY A 809 12.09 -41.30 -18.98
N PHE A 810 11.94 -42.04 -20.09
CA PHE A 810 12.39 -41.59 -21.40
C PHE A 810 11.57 -40.40 -21.90
N TYR A 811 10.24 -40.48 -21.78
CA TYR A 811 9.33 -39.42 -22.20
C TYR A 811 9.62 -38.09 -21.47
N LEU A 812 9.75 -38.09 -20.14
CA LEU A 812 10.04 -36.87 -19.37
C LEU A 812 11.42 -36.29 -19.72
N LYS A 813 12.46 -37.13 -19.85
CA LYS A 813 13.79 -36.67 -20.30
C LYS A 813 13.74 -36.05 -21.69
N ASP A 814 12.99 -36.65 -22.60
CA ASP A 814 12.83 -36.14 -23.96
C ASP A 814 12.07 -34.81 -23.98
N LYS A 815 11.01 -34.66 -23.17
CA LYS A 815 10.24 -33.42 -23.04
C LYS A 815 11.09 -32.27 -22.50
N VAL A 816 11.87 -32.50 -21.44
CA VAL A 816 12.80 -31.49 -20.88
C VAL A 816 13.85 -31.10 -21.91
N LYS A 817 14.44 -32.07 -22.63
CA LYS A 817 15.42 -31.81 -23.68
C LYS A 817 14.82 -30.94 -24.80
N LYS A 818 13.60 -31.25 -25.26
CA LYS A 818 12.88 -30.46 -26.26
C LYS A 818 12.65 -29.03 -25.81
N MET A 819 12.22 -28.84 -24.55
CA MET A 819 11.98 -27.51 -23.98
C MET A 819 13.25 -26.66 -23.94
N ILE A 820 14.39 -27.22 -23.52
CA ILE A 820 15.68 -26.52 -23.47
C ILE A 820 16.13 -26.10 -24.87
N VAL A 821 16.06 -27.00 -25.85
CA VAL A 821 16.46 -26.71 -27.24
C VAL A 821 15.54 -25.65 -27.85
N MET A 822 14.23 -25.75 -27.63
CA MET A 822 13.26 -24.75 -28.10
C MET A 822 13.56 -23.38 -27.51
N LEU A 823 13.77 -23.29 -26.20
CA LEU A 823 14.06 -22.03 -25.53
C LEU A 823 15.36 -21.39 -26.03
N ALA A 824 16.42 -22.19 -26.22
CA ALA A 824 17.70 -21.72 -26.74
C ALA A 824 17.60 -21.11 -28.14
N ILE A 825 16.65 -21.56 -28.95
CA ILE A 825 16.38 -21.02 -30.30
C ILE A 825 15.45 -19.81 -30.23
N THR A 826 14.37 -19.89 -29.46
CA THR A 826 13.32 -18.86 -29.42
C THR A 826 13.79 -17.57 -28.74
N ALA A 827 14.56 -17.64 -27.65
CA ALA A 827 14.96 -16.45 -26.90
C ALA A 827 15.77 -15.44 -27.73
N PRO A 828 16.82 -15.83 -28.49
CA PRO A 828 17.53 -14.91 -29.38
C PRO A 828 16.64 -14.31 -30.48
N ILE A 829 15.71 -15.10 -31.03
CA ILE A 829 14.80 -14.65 -32.09
C ILE A 829 13.88 -13.55 -31.56
N VAL A 830 13.31 -13.73 -30.36
CA VAL A 830 12.42 -12.74 -29.75
C VAL A 830 13.14 -11.44 -29.46
N LEU A 831 14.34 -11.50 -28.87
CA LEU A 831 15.14 -10.30 -28.60
C LEU A 831 15.51 -9.54 -29.87
N ALA A 832 15.90 -10.26 -30.92
CA ALA A 832 16.17 -9.66 -32.22
C ALA A 832 14.90 -9.06 -32.85
N LEU A 833 13.77 -9.73 -32.74
CA LEU A 833 12.49 -9.25 -33.25
C LEU A 833 12.07 -7.95 -32.57
N GLU A 834 12.07 -7.90 -31.23
CA GLU A 834 11.71 -6.70 -30.48
C GLU A 834 12.60 -5.52 -30.87
N TRP A 835 13.91 -5.76 -30.97
CA TRP A 835 14.85 -4.74 -31.43
C TRP A 835 14.55 -4.23 -32.85
N ILE A 836 14.17 -5.11 -33.79
CA ILE A 836 13.80 -4.71 -35.16
C ILE A 836 12.49 -3.92 -35.15
N VAL A 837 11.50 -4.30 -34.35
CA VAL A 837 10.20 -3.60 -34.29
C VAL A 837 10.37 -2.19 -33.72
N GLU A 838 11.17 -2.03 -32.67
CA GLU A 838 11.41 -0.73 -32.03
C GLU A 838 12.22 0.22 -32.93
N ASN A 839 13.20 -0.31 -33.67
CA ASN A 839 14.13 0.51 -34.47
C ASN A 839 13.80 0.55 -35.98
N GLY A 840 12.88 -0.29 -36.47
CA GLY A 840 12.63 -0.52 -37.89
C GLY A 840 11.74 0.53 -38.59
N GLY A 841 11.22 1.53 -37.88
CA GLY A 841 10.40 2.61 -38.45
C GLY A 841 9.05 2.13 -39.03
N PRO A 842 8.44 2.82 -40.01
CA PRO A 842 7.11 2.48 -40.53
C PRO A 842 7.07 1.16 -41.34
N TYR A 843 8.21 0.72 -41.88
CA TYR A 843 8.33 -0.51 -42.67
C TYR A 843 8.97 -1.67 -41.89
N PHE A 844 8.98 -1.60 -40.56
CA PHE A 844 9.63 -2.59 -39.70
C PHE A 844 9.22 -4.04 -40.02
N PHE A 845 7.96 -4.26 -40.40
CA PHE A 845 7.42 -5.58 -40.73
C PHE A 845 8.11 -6.25 -41.93
N VAL A 846 8.67 -5.47 -42.86
CA VAL A 846 9.48 -6.00 -43.98
C VAL A 846 10.83 -6.50 -43.47
N TYR A 847 11.46 -5.77 -42.56
CA TYR A 847 12.72 -6.20 -41.94
C TYR A 847 12.51 -7.43 -41.06
N VAL A 848 11.42 -7.47 -40.29
CA VAL A 848 11.03 -8.64 -39.50
C VAL A 848 10.77 -9.83 -40.43
N TRP A 849 10.07 -9.63 -41.55
CA TRP A 849 9.85 -10.68 -42.55
C TRP A 849 11.18 -11.24 -43.06
N VAL A 850 12.09 -10.40 -43.59
CA VAL A 850 13.40 -10.84 -44.08
C VAL A 850 14.21 -11.58 -43.01
N PHE A 851 14.21 -11.06 -41.78
CA PHE A 851 14.88 -11.70 -40.65
C PHE A 851 14.29 -13.09 -40.36
N LEU A 852 12.97 -13.20 -40.23
CA LEU A 852 12.30 -14.47 -39.97
C LEU A 852 12.44 -15.46 -41.12
N SER A 853 12.41 -15.01 -42.37
CA SER A 853 12.69 -15.86 -43.55
C SER A 853 14.11 -16.40 -43.51
N LEU A 854 15.10 -15.58 -43.13
CA LEU A 854 16.49 -16.03 -42.98
C LEU A 854 16.61 -17.06 -41.85
N VAL A 855 15.98 -16.81 -40.70
CA VAL A 855 15.93 -17.76 -39.58
C VAL A 855 15.26 -19.07 -40.01
N LEU A 856 14.13 -19.01 -40.73
CA LEU A 856 13.43 -20.18 -41.27
C LEU A 856 14.35 -21.00 -42.19
N PHE A 857 15.02 -20.37 -43.15
CA PHE A 857 15.96 -21.04 -44.05
C PHE A 857 17.13 -21.69 -43.30
N VAL A 858 17.68 -21.00 -42.31
CA VAL A 858 18.74 -21.52 -41.45
C VAL A 858 18.24 -22.73 -40.67
N LEU A 859 17.06 -22.65 -40.04
CA LEU A 859 16.47 -23.74 -39.27
C LEU A 859 16.13 -24.95 -40.13
N ILE A 860 15.51 -24.79 -41.30
CA ILE A 860 15.22 -25.91 -42.22
C ILE A 860 16.53 -26.62 -42.65
N THR A 861 17.63 -25.87 -42.78
CA THR A 861 18.94 -26.43 -43.16
C THR A 861 19.65 -27.13 -41.99
N ILE A 862 19.61 -26.53 -40.80
CA ILE A 862 20.31 -27.02 -39.60
C ILE A 862 19.53 -28.16 -38.92
N TYR A 863 18.19 -28.12 -38.95
CA TYR A 863 17.33 -29.02 -38.16
C TYR A 863 17.63 -30.49 -38.40
N PRO A 864 17.63 -31.03 -39.64
CA PRO A 864 17.87 -32.44 -39.86
C PRO A 864 19.33 -32.87 -39.60
N ALA A 865 20.27 -31.93 -39.65
CA ALA A 865 21.70 -32.21 -39.53
C ALA A 865 22.19 -32.17 -38.08
N PHE A 866 21.62 -31.29 -37.24
CA PHE A 866 22.11 -31.02 -35.89
C PHE A 866 21.05 -31.14 -34.81
N ILE A 867 19.77 -30.83 -35.09
CA ILE A 867 18.70 -30.82 -34.08
C ILE A 867 18.06 -32.21 -33.97
N ALA A 868 17.57 -32.76 -35.08
CA ALA A 868 16.92 -34.08 -35.08
C ALA A 868 17.81 -35.21 -34.52
N PRO A 869 19.12 -35.27 -34.81
CA PRO A 869 20.03 -36.26 -34.21
C PRO A 869 20.20 -36.18 -32.69
N LEU A 870 19.81 -35.08 -32.02
CA LEU A 870 19.81 -34.98 -30.55
C LEU A 870 18.67 -35.79 -29.92
N PHE A 871 17.62 -36.06 -30.69
CA PHE A 871 16.41 -36.75 -30.26
C PHE A 871 16.40 -38.20 -30.72
N ASP A 872 16.84 -38.46 -31.95
CA ASP A 872 16.77 -39.78 -32.59
C ASP A 872 18.11 -40.19 -33.21
N LYS A 873 18.35 -41.50 -33.26
CA LYS A 873 19.56 -42.06 -33.87
C LYS A 873 19.33 -42.30 -35.36
N TYR A 874 20.25 -41.79 -36.16
CA TYR A 874 20.28 -41.95 -37.61
C TYR A 874 21.47 -42.80 -38.00
N ILE A 875 21.22 -43.93 -38.67
CA ILE A 875 22.25 -44.83 -39.20
C ILE A 875 22.16 -44.90 -40.72
N PRO A 876 23.28 -45.02 -41.45
CA PRO A 876 23.22 -45.20 -42.89
C PRO A 876 22.52 -46.52 -43.22
N LEU A 877 21.72 -46.56 -44.29
CA LEU A 877 21.09 -47.82 -44.72
C LEU A 877 22.18 -48.84 -45.09
N PRO A 878 22.13 -50.07 -44.54
CA PRO A 878 23.11 -51.11 -44.86
C PRO A 878 23.10 -51.47 -46.34
N ASP A 879 24.23 -51.98 -46.84
CA ASP A 879 24.34 -52.43 -48.23
C ASP A 879 23.45 -53.67 -48.47
N GLY A 880 22.61 -53.62 -49.49
CA GLY A 880 21.60 -54.64 -49.78
C GLY A 880 20.78 -54.35 -51.04
N GLU A 881 19.79 -55.20 -51.31
CA GLU A 881 18.91 -55.08 -52.48
C GLU A 881 18.09 -53.79 -52.45
N LEU A 882 17.51 -53.41 -51.30
CA LEU A 882 16.75 -52.17 -51.18
C LEU A 882 17.60 -50.93 -51.45
N LYS A 883 18.82 -50.85 -50.89
CA LYS A 883 19.71 -49.71 -51.12
C LYS A 883 20.00 -49.52 -52.61
N THR A 884 20.32 -50.61 -53.30
CA THR A 884 20.58 -50.61 -54.74
C THR A 884 19.34 -50.20 -55.53
N ALA A 885 18.16 -50.71 -55.15
CA ALA A 885 16.90 -50.35 -55.79
C ALA A 885 16.55 -48.86 -55.62
N ILE A 886 16.81 -48.29 -54.43
CA ILE A 886 16.60 -46.85 -54.14
C ILE A 886 17.59 -45.99 -54.93
N GLU A 887 18.86 -46.37 -55.00
CA GLU A 887 19.88 -45.64 -55.78
C GLU A 887 19.56 -45.67 -57.28
N ASN A 888 19.07 -46.79 -57.81
CA ASN A 888 18.59 -46.90 -59.18
C ASN A 888 17.35 -46.03 -59.44
N LEU A 889 16.40 -46.01 -58.51
CA LEU A 889 15.22 -45.16 -58.59
C LEU A 889 15.59 -43.67 -58.55
N ALA A 890 16.48 -43.28 -57.64
CA ALA A 890 16.96 -41.89 -57.56
C ALA A 890 17.69 -41.47 -58.84
N SER A 891 18.50 -42.38 -59.41
CA SER A 891 19.22 -42.12 -60.66
C SER A 891 18.29 -41.98 -61.87
N SER A 892 17.18 -42.74 -61.92
CA SER A 892 16.24 -42.69 -63.05
C SER A 892 15.46 -41.37 -63.15
N VAL A 893 15.30 -40.65 -62.03
CA VAL A 893 14.65 -39.34 -61.98
C VAL A 893 15.65 -38.19 -61.75
N GLU A 894 16.95 -38.43 -61.94
CA GLU A 894 18.03 -37.46 -61.73
C GLU A 894 18.04 -36.80 -60.33
N TYR A 895 17.56 -37.53 -59.31
CA TYR A 895 17.57 -37.05 -57.94
C TYR A 895 19.00 -37.11 -57.36
N PRO A 896 19.58 -35.98 -56.90
CA PRO A 896 20.96 -35.93 -56.42
C PRO A 896 21.09 -36.49 -54.99
N LEU A 897 20.88 -37.80 -54.84
CA LEU A 897 20.95 -38.53 -53.58
C LEU A 897 22.39 -38.51 -53.03
N LYS A 898 22.62 -37.80 -51.92
CA LYS A 898 23.93 -37.78 -51.24
C LYS A 898 24.04 -38.79 -50.11
N LYS A 899 22.96 -38.98 -49.34
CA LYS A 899 22.95 -39.84 -48.15
C LYS A 899 21.58 -40.48 -47.97
N LEU A 900 21.58 -41.77 -47.63
CA LEU A 900 20.40 -42.57 -47.33
C LEU A 900 20.51 -43.10 -45.89
N TYR A 901 19.55 -42.71 -45.05
CA TYR A 901 19.57 -43.01 -43.62
C TYR A 901 18.31 -43.77 -43.19
N VAL A 902 18.45 -44.54 -42.12
CA VAL A 902 17.34 -45.11 -41.36
C VAL A 902 17.33 -44.47 -39.97
N VAL A 903 16.15 -44.04 -39.53
CA VAL A 903 15.93 -43.51 -38.17
C VAL A 903 15.35 -44.60 -37.28
N TYR A 904 15.87 -44.72 -36.06
CA TYR A 904 15.40 -45.69 -35.06
C TYR A 904 14.12 -45.19 -34.37
N GLY A 905 13.02 -45.22 -35.11
CA GLY A 905 11.70 -44.75 -34.70
C GLY A 905 10.96 -45.72 -33.77
N SER A 906 11.25 -47.02 -33.86
CA SER A 906 10.66 -48.06 -33.00
C SER A 906 10.86 -47.83 -31.50
N LYS A 907 11.90 -47.07 -31.11
CA LYS A 907 12.11 -46.62 -29.73
C LYS A 907 10.94 -45.77 -29.20
N ARG A 908 10.23 -45.07 -30.09
CA ARG A 908 9.19 -44.10 -29.75
C ARG A 908 7.79 -44.63 -29.99
N SER A 909 7.55 -45.22 -31.15
CA SER A 909 6.26 -45.78 -31.50
C SER A 909 6.38 -46.81 -32.60
N ALA A 910 5.35 -47.62 -32.77
CA ALA A 910 5.26 -48.58 -33.86
C ALA A 910 4.78 -47.94 -35.20
N HIS A 911 4.60 -46.62 -35.25
CA HIS A 911 4.17 -45.93 -36.48
C HIS A 911 5.29 -45.89 -37.52
N SER A 912 4.90 -46.02 -38.79
CA SER A 912 5.82 -46.09 -39.92
C SER A 912 5.73 -44.84 -40.79
N ASN A 913 6.87 -44.33 -41.23
CA ASN A 913 6.95 -43.17 -42.11
C ASN A 913 8.24 -43.18 -42.96
N ALA A 914 8.26 -42.39 -44.03
CA ALA A 914 9.42 -42.07 -44.84
C ALA A 914 9.37 -40.59 -45.20
N TYR A 915 10.53 -39.94 -45.32
CA TYR A 915 10.57 -38.55 -45.77
C TYR A 915 11.87 -38.21 -46.47
N MET A 916 11.80 -37.17 -47.30
CA MET A 916 12.94 -36.61 -48.02
C MET A 916 13.19 -35.18 -47.57
N TYR A 917 14.46 -34.79 -47.49
CA TYR A 917 14.82 -33.41 -47.18
C TYR A 917 16.15 -33.00 -47.78
N GLY A 918 16.42 -31.70 -47.73
CA GLY A 918 17.67 -31.09 -48.17
C GLY A 918 17.44 -30.07 -49.27
N PHE A 919 18.37 -29.13 -49.39
CA PHE A 919 18.36 -28.09 -50.41
C PHE A 919 19.41 -28.36 -51.49
N TRP A 920 19.11 -27.92 -52.71
CA TRP A 920 20.03 -28.00 -53.85
C TRP A 920 20.54 -29.43 -54.09
N LYS A 921 21.86 -29.59 -54.22
CA LYS A 921 22.55 -30.86 -54.50
C LYS A 921 22.81 -31.73 -53.26
N ASN A 922 22.29 -31.35 -52.08
CA ASN A 922 22.50 -32.09 -50.84
C ASN A 922 21.20 -32.71 -50.35
N LYS A 923 20.65 -33.62 -51.15
CA LYS A 923 19.40 -34.31 -50.87
C LYS A 923 19.63 -35.60 -50.09
N ARG A 924 18.73 -35.88 -49.16
CA ARG A 924 18.76 -37.07 -48.30
C ARG A 924 17.39 -37.72 -48.24
N ILE A 925 17.41 -39.04 -48.09
CA ILE A 925 16.22 -39.85 -47.85
C ILE A 925 16.36 -40.46 -46.46
N VAL A 926 15.30 -40.39 -45.66
CA VAL A 926 15.23 -41.04 -44.35
C VAL A 926 14.03 -41.97 -44.30
N LEU A 927 14.29 -43.21 -43.91
CA LEU A 927 13.29 -44.24 -43.70
C LEU A 927 13.16 -44.53 -42.21
N TYR A 928 11.95 -44.80 -41.72
CA TYR A 928 11.79 -45.35 -40.37
C TYR A 928 12.12 -46.85 -40.39
N ASP A 929 12.72 -47.34 -39.31
CA ASP A 929 12.98 -48.78 -39.13
C ASP A 929 11.69 -49.61 -39.06
N THR A 930 10.60 -49.03 -38.56
CA THR A 930 9.25 -49.62 -38.53
C THR A 930 8.66 -49.85 -39.94
N LEU A 931 9.15 -49.10 -40.94
CA LEU A 931 8.74 -49.22 -42.33
C LEU A 931 9.31 -50.47 -43.02
N LEU A 932 10.44 -50.99 -42.55
CA LEU A 932 11.19 -52.09 -43.16
C LEU A 932 10.70 -53.44 -42.62
N SER A 933 10.80 -54.51 -43.42
CA SER A 933 10.44 -55.87 -43.01
C SER A 933 11.55 -56.89 -43.33
N GLY A 934 11.44 -58.09 -42.74
CA GLY A 934 12.33 -59.23 -43.04
C GLY A 934 13.80 -59.00 -42.66
N GLU A 935 14.70 -59.52 -43.50
CA GLU A 935 16.15 -59.53 -43.28
C GLU A 935 16.75 -58.12 -43.17
N GLU A 936 16.21 -57.15 -43.89
CA GLU A 936 16.69 -55.76 -43.84
C GLU A 936 16.37 -55.08 -42.51
N LYS A 937 15.18 -55.34 -41.96
CA LYS A 937 14.81 -54.89 -40.62
C LYS A 937 15.74 -55.47 -39.56
N GLU A 938 16.07 -56.75 -39.68
CA GLU A 938 16.97 -57.42 -38.73
C GLU A 938 18.39 -56.86 -38.79
N LYS A 939 18.93 -56.59 -40.00
CA LYS A 939 20.23 -55.94 -40.18
C LYS A 939 20.26 -54.55 -39.56
N VAL A 940 19.23 -53.74 -39.81
CA VAL A 940 19.09 -52.38 -39.26
C VAL A 940 18.96 -52.42 -37.73
N ILE A 941 18.13 -53.31 -37.18
CA ILE A 941 17.98 -53.47 -35.73
C ILE A 941 19.28 -53.96 -35.09
N ALA A 942 20.01 -54.89 -35.71
CA ALA A 942 21.31 -55.36 -35.19
C ALA A 942 22.34 -54.23 -35.13
N LEU A 943 22.44 -53.42 -36.19
CA LEU A 943 23.30 -52.22 -36.24
C LEU A 943 22.86 -51.15 -35.22
N CYS A 944 21.55 -51.02 -34.99
CA CYS A 944 21.00 -50.16 -33.94
C CYS A 944 21.26 -50.71 -32.53
N LYS A 945 21.24 -52.04 -32.33
CA LYS A 945 21.52 -52.72 -31.05
C LYS A 945 22.96 -52.54 -30.60
N GLU A 946 23.94 -52.63 -31.52
CA GLU A 946 25.35 -52.30 -31.21
C GLU A 946 25.51 -50.84 -30.76
N ALA A 947 24.58 -49.96 -31.15
CA ALA A 947 24.59 -48.56 -30.78
C ALA A 947 23.67 -48.20 -29.59
N ALA A 948 22.69 -49.01 -29.20
CA ALA A 948 21.64 -48.67 -28.24
C ALA A 948 21.29 -49.86 -27.33
N GLU A 949 21.77 -49.80 -26.08
CA GLU A 949 21.59 -50.77 -24.98
C GLU A 949 20.12 -51.01 -24.58
N THR A 950 19.29 -51.64 -25.42
CA THR A 950 17.93 -52.09 -25.04
C THR A 950 17.41 -53.18 -25.99
N ASP A 951 16.75 -54.19 -25.43
CA ASP A 951 16.18 -55.31 -26.20
C ASP A 951 14.80 -54.94 -26.80
N PRO A 952 14.58 -55.18 -28.10
CA PRO A 952 13.28 -55.01 -28.74
C PRO A 952 12.36 -56.22 -28.51
N ASP A 953 11.07 -55.95 -28.31
CA ASP A 953 10.01 -56.96 -28.17
C ASP A 953 9.91 -57.89 -29.40
N GLU A 954 9.81 -59.19 -29.17
CA GLU A 954 9.63 -60.21 -30.22
C GLU A 954 8.35 -60.04 -31.06
N LYS A 955 7.36 -59.29 -30.56
CA LYS A 955 6.07 -59.07 -31.25
C LYS A 955 6.15 -58.11 -32.45
N ASP A 956 7.21 -57.31 -32.60
CA ASP A 956 7.35 -56.33 -33.69
C ASP A 956 7.98 -56.91 -34.98
N LYS A 957 8.27 -58.21 -35.03
CA LYS A 957 8.87 -58.88 -36.20
C LYS A 957 7.93 -58.95 -37.43
N ALA A 958 6.61 -58.79 -37.26
CA ALA A 958 5.63 -58.98 -38.34
C ALA A 958 5.17 -57.69 -39.07
N ARG A 959 5.56 -56.50 -38.59
CA ARG A 959 5.17 -55.19 -39.17
C ARG A 959 6.21 -54.64 -40.15
N GLY A 960 5.78 -53.95 -41.20
CA GLY A 960 6.64 -53.31 -42.22
C GLY A 960 6.38 -53.78 -43.67
N MET A 961 6.95 -53.06 -44.63
CA MET A 961 6.78 -53.25 -46.08
C MET A 961 7.92 -54.04 -46.72
N SER A 962 7.62 -54.68 -47.85
CA SER A 962 8.61 -55.33 -48.72
C SER A 962 9.43 -54.30 -49.50
N ASN A 963 10.57 -54.72 -50.07
CA ASN A 963 11.48 -53.81 -50.76
C ASN A 963 10.79 -53.06 -51.92
N ASP A 964 9.96 -53.74 -52.72
CA ASP A 964 9.24 -53.13 -53.84
C ASP A 964 8.15 -52.14 -53.40
N GLU A 965 7.50 -52.42 -52.26
CA GLU A 965 6.52 -51.51 -51.64
C GLU A 965 7.21 -50.25 -51.12
N VAL A 966 8.38 -50.37 -50.47
CA VAL A 966 9.18 -49.22 -50.01
C VAL A 966 9.64 -48.37 -51.19
N VAL A 967 10.08 -49.00 -52.28
CA VAL A 967 10.46 -48.32 -53.53
C VAL A 967 9.25 -47.59 -54.15
N ALA A 968 8.04 -48.15 -54.06
CA ALA A 968 6.83 -47.49 -54.55
C ALA A 968 6.46 -46.26 -53.70
N VAL A 969 6.58 -46.35 -52.37
CA VAL A 969 6.40 -45.20 -51.46
C VAL A 969 7.45 -44.11 -51.76
N LEU A 970 8.70 -44.49 -51.99
CA LEU A 970 9.73 -43.53 -52.40
C LEU A 970 9.46 -42.92 -53.78
N GLY A 971 8.83 -43.66 -54.69
CA GLY A 971 8.34 -43.11 -55.96
C GLY A 971 7.32 -41.99 -55.76
N HIS A 972 6.40 -42.16 -54.81
CA HIS A 972 5.44 -41.12 -54.41
C HIS A 972 6.16 -39.90 -53.81
N GLU A 973 7.06 -40.12 -52.84
CA GLU A 973 7.86 -39.05 -52.22
C GLU A 973 8.73 -38.29 -53.24
N LEU A 974 9.29 -38.99 -54.24
CA LEU A 974 10.03 -38.37 -55.35
C LEU A 974 9.11 -37.55 -56.25
N GLY A 975 7.84 -37.94 -56.37
CA GLY A 975 6.80 -37.15 -57.04
C GLY A 975 6.64 -35.76 -56.41
N HIS A 976 6.66 -35.66 -55.07
CA HIS A 976 6.62 -34.36 -54.40
C HIS A 976 7.82 -33.47 -54.74
N TRP A 977 9.00 -34.07 -54.91
CA TRP A 977 10.19 -33.35 -55.34
C TRP A 977 10.12 -32.94 -56.82
N ALA A 978 9.78 -33.87 -57.71
CA ALA A 978 9.73 -33.65 -59.15
C ALA A 978 8.70 -32.58 -59.55
N LEU A 979 7.58 -32.51 -58.82
CA LEU A 979 6.51 -31.53 -59.03
C LEU A 979 6.70 -30.24 -58.22
N TYR A 980 7.86 -30.03 -57.59
CA TYR A 980 8.20 -28.83 -56.83
C TYR A 980 7.25 -28.52 -55.66
N HIS A 981 6.53 -29.51 -55.12
CA HIS A 981 5.55 -29.30 -54.03
C HIS A 981 6.18 -28.63 -52.81
N THR A 982 7.39 -29.05 -52.40
CA THR A 982 8.10 -28.43 -51.26
C THR A 982 8.42 -26.96 -51.50
N LEU A 983 8.81 -26.58 -52.74
CA LEU A 983 9.14 -25.20 -53.08
C LEU A 983 7.87 -24.34 -53.14
N ILE A 984 6.79 -24.87 -53.71
CA ILE A 984 5.49 -24.19 -53.76
C ILE A 984 4.98 -23.93 -52.33
N ASN A 985 5.02 -24.94 -51.46
CA ASN A 985 4.64 -24.81 -50.05
C ASN A 985 5.50 -23.76 -49.32
N LEU A 986 6.81 -23.72 -49.59
CA LEU A 986 7.70 -22.71 -49.02
C LEU A 986 7.31 -21.30 -49.47
N VAL A 987 7.06 -21.08 -50.76
CA VAL A 987 6.62 -19.77 -51.29
C VAL A 987 5.28 -19.35 -50.70
N ILE A 988 4.31 -20.27 -50.62
CA ILE A 988 3.01 -20.01 -49.97
C ILE A 988 3.22 -19.61 -48.51
N SER A 989 4.09 -20.30 -47.78
CA SER A 989 4.37 -20.00 -46.36
C SER A 989 5.03 -18.63 -46.18
N GLU A 990 5.94 -18.23 -47.06
CA GLU A 990 6.59 -16.91 -47.05
C GLU A 990 5.60 -15.78 -47.35
N LEU A 991 4.73 -15.97 -48.35
CA LEU A 991 3.68 -15.00 -48.68
C LEU A 991 2.67 -14.86 -47.54
N ASN A 992 2.29 -15.98 -46.91
CA ASN A 992 1.42 -15.98 -45.74
C ASN A 992 2.07 -15.24 -44.56
N MET A 993 3.35 -15.51 -44.28
CA MET A 993 4.09 -14.82 -43.21
C MET A 993 4.17 -13.31 -43.45
N PHE A 994 4.48 -12.89 -44.68
CA PHE A 994 4.48 -11.48 -45.06
C PHE A 994 3.10 -10.83 -44.85
N PHE A 995 2.04 -11.49 -45.29
CA PHE A 995 0.67 -11.00 -45.12
C PHE A 995 0.28 -10.86 -43.65
N MET A 996 0.60 -11.85 -42.82
CA MET A 996 0.34 -11.82 -41.38
C MET A 996 1.11 -10.69 -40.69
N LEU A 997 2.39 -10.49 -41.05
CA LEU A 997 3.19 -9.38 -40.54
C LEU A 997 2.67 -8.01 -40.98
N ALA A 998 2.11 -7.90 -42.19
CA ALA A 998 1.44 -6.68 -42.64
C ALA A 998 0.16 -6.38 -41.84
N ILE A 999 -0.63 -7.40 -41.50
CA ILE A 999 -1.76 -7.27 -40.58
C ILE A 999 -1.28 -6.80 -39.21
N PHE A 1000 -0.22 -7.42 -38.67
CA PHE A 1000 0.38 -6.99 -37.40
C PHE A 1000 0.83 -5.52 -37.45
N ALA A 1001 1.50 -5.09 -38.52
CA ALA A 1001 1.92 -3.71 -38.70
C ALA A 1001 0.75 -2.71 -38.67
N TYR A 1002 -0.42 -3.13 -39.13
CA TYR A 1002 -1.64 -2.32 -39.08
C TYR A 1002 -2.24 -2.24 -37.68
N PHE A 1003 -2.26 -3.35 -36.93
CA PHE A 1003 -2.95 -3.44 -35.64
C PHE A 1003 -2.06 -3.18 -34.40
N TYR A 1004 -0.73 -3.28 -34.49
CA TYR A 1004 0.12 -3.26 -33.29
C TYR A 1004 0.12 -1.94 -32.51
N LYS A 1005 -0.27 -0.81 -33.14
CA LYS A 1005 -0.44 0.50 -32.47
C LYS A 1005 -1.86 0.74 -31.96
N TRP A 1006 -2.78 -0.21 -32.14
CA TRP A 1006 -4.16 -0.04 -31.75
C TRP A 1006 -4.34 -0.31 -30.25
N GLN A 1007 -4.19 0.73 -29.42
CA GLN A 1007 -4.21 0.63 -27.96
C GLN A 1007 -5.46 -0.08 -27.41
N LEU A 1008 -6.63 0.11 -28.03
CA LEU A 1008 -7.87 -0.54 -27.62
C LEU A 1008 -7.78 -2.08 -27.60
N MET A 1009 -6.95 -2.66 -28.47
CA MET A 1009 -6.70 -4.09 -28.52
C MET A 1009 -5.97 -4.58 -27.27
N TYR A 1010 -4.95 -3.87 -26.80
CA TYR A 1010 -4.20 -4.22 -25.59
C TYR A 1010 -5.07 -4.05 -24.34
N GLU A 1011 -5.82 -2.94 -24.27
CA GLU A 1011 -6.77 -2.66 -23.19
C GLU A 1011 -7.84 -3.75 -23.09
N ALA A 1012 -8.33 -4.28 -24.22
CA ALA A 1012 -9.31 -5.35 -24.24
C ALA A 1012 -8.82 -6.62 -23.52
N PHE A 1013 -7.51 -6.88 -23.52
CA PHE A 1013 -6.91 -8.01 -22.81
C PHE A 1013 -6.32 -7.64 -21.45
N GLY A 1014 -6.50 -6.41 -20.95
CA GLY A 1014 -6.01 -5.97 -19.64
C GLY A 1014 -4.59 -5.41 -19.63
N PHE A 1015 -4.04 -5.06 -20.80
CA PHE A 1015 -2.73 -4.42 -20.93
C PHE A 1015 -2.89 -2.89 -21.08
N TYR A 1016 -2.17 -2.14 -20.25
CA TYR A 1016 -2.16 -0.67 -20.25
C TYR A 1016 -1.02 -0.11 -21.10
N ASP A 1017 0.05 -0.89 -21.23
CA ASP A 1017 1.17 -0.64 -22.14
C ASP A 1017 0.94 -1.37 -23.47
N MET A 1018 1.78 -1.08 -24.47
CA MET A 1018 1.75 -1.76 -25.77
C MET A 1018 3.03 -2.60 -26.01
N PRO A 1019 3.28 -3.69 -25.25
CA PRO A 1019 4.44 -4.53 -25.49
C PRO A 1019 4.34 -5.22 -26.86
N THR A 1020 5.42 -5.14 -27.63
CA THR A 1020 5.50 -5.70 -28.98
C THR A 1020 5.15 -7.20 -29.00
N PHE A 1021 5.72 -7.98 -28.09
CA PHE A 1021 5.51 -9.43 -28.06
C PHE A 1021 4.07 -9.81 -27.69
N ILE A 1022 3.45 -9.11 -26.74
CA ILE A 1022 2.03 -9.29 -26.41
C ILE A 1022 1.15 -8.91 -27.61
N GLY A 1023 1.51 -7.86 -28.34
CA GLY A 1023 0.83 -7.48 -29.58
C GLY A 1023 0.84 -8.60 -30.61
N LEU A 1024 1.99 -9.28 -30.79
CA LEU A 1024 2.09 -10.43 -31.71
C LEU A 1024 1.17 -11.57 -31.29
N ILE A 1025 1.15 -11.92 -30.00
CA ILE A 1025 0.26 -12.96 -29.47
C ILE A 1025 -1.19 -12.58 -29.74
N ILE A 1026 -1.61 -11.36 -29.41
CA ILE A 1026 -3.01 -10.97 -29.54
C ILE A 1026 -3.44 -10.96 -31.02
N VAL A 1027 -2.62 -10.39 -31.89
CA VAL A 1027 -2.95 -10.29 -33.32
C VAL A 1027 -2.98 -11.67 -33.97
N PHE A 1028 -1.92 -12.47 -33.81
CA PHE A 1028 -1.81 -13.76 -34.50
C PHE A 1028 -2.73 -14.84 -33.96
N THR A 1029 -3.07 -14.80 -32.66
CA THR A 1029 -3.95 -15.79 -32.04
C THR A 1029 -5.43 -15.39 -32.14
N TYR A 1030 -5.78 -14.13 -31.86
CA TYR A 1030 -7.19 -13.73 -31.73
C TYR A 1030 -7.70 -12.90 -32.91
N VAL A 1031 -6.96 -11.89 -33.36
CA VAL A 1031 -7.43 -11.00 -34.45
C VAL A 1031 -7.49 -11.76 -35.78
N THR A 1032 -6.49 -12.58 -36.08
CA THR A 1032 -6.41 -13.37 -37.31
C THR A 1032 -7.01 -14.77 -37.20
N ALA A 1033 -7.73 -15.09 -36.10
CA ALA A 1033 -8.23 -16.45 -35.85
C ALA A 1033 -9.07 -17.01 -37.01
N LEU A 1034 -9.99 -16.22 -37.56
CA LEU A 1034 -10.82 -16.63 -38.70
C LEU A 1034 -10.00 -16.83 -39.97
N TYR A 1035 -9.01 -15.96 -40.21
CA TYR A 1035 -8.09 -16.09 -41.33
C TYR A 1035 -7.28 -17.38 -41.22
N ASN A 1036 -6.73 -17.67 -40.04
CA ASN A 1036 -5.95 -18.87 -39.78
C ASN A 1036 -6.77 -20.14 -40.10
N GLN A 1037 -8.04 -20.19 -39.69
CA GLN A 1037 -8.90 -21.33 -39.98
C GLN A 1037 -9.16 -21.53 -41.48
N ILE A 1038 -9.45 -20.43 -42.19
CA ILE A 1038 -9.68 -20.49 -43.65
C ILE A 1038 -8.40 -20.90 -44.36
N SER A 1039 -7.26 -20.32 -43.98
CA SER A 1039 -5.94 -20.65 -44.53
C SER A 1039 -5.59 -22.11 -44.28
N ALA A 1040 -5.92 -22.66 -43.10
CA ALA A 1040 -5.70 -24.07 -42.79
C ALA A 1040 -6.50 -24.99 -43.73
N ILE A 1041 -7.79 -24.69 -43.95
CA ILE A 1041 -8.64 -25.46 -44.88
C ILE A 1041 -8.09 -25.39 -46.31
N LEU A 1042 -7.72 -24.19 -46.78
CA LEU A 1042 -7.12 -24.01 -48.10
C LEU A 1042 -5.82 -24.81 -48.25
N MET A 1043 -5.00 -24.83 -47.20
CA MET A 1043 -3.75 -25.59 -47.18
C MET A 1043 -4.00 -27.10 -47.17
N SER A 1044 -5.00 -27.60 -46.44
CA SER A 1044 -5.43 -29.01 -46.49
C SER A 1044 -5.88 -29.41 -47.89
N ILE A 1045 -6.67 -28.57 -48.57
CA ILE A 1045 -7.09 -28.82 -49.97
C ILE A 1045 -5.88 -28.85 -50.92
N HIS A 1046 -4.94 -27.91 -50.76
CA HIS A 1046 -3.71 -27.87 -51.55
C HIS A 1046 -2.86 -29.14 -51.33
N SER A 1047 -2.67 -29.53 -50.07
CA SER A 1047 -1.95 -30.75 -49.68
C SER A 1047 -2.58 -31.99 -50.32
N ARG A 1048 -3.91 -32.15 -50.23
CA ARG A 1048 -4.63 -33.27 -50.85
C ARG A 1048 -4.42 -33.35 -52.36
N LYS A 1049 -4.40 -32.20 -53.04
CA LYS A 1049 -4.11 -32.14 -54.48
C LYS A 1049 -2.69 -32.60 -54.78
N CYS A 1050 -1.70 -32.17 -53.99
CA CYS A 1050 -0.32 -32.60 -54.13
C CYS A 1050 -0.17 -34.12 -53.94
N GLU A 1051 -0.86 -34.71 -52.98
CA GLU A 1051 -0.87 -36.16 -52.75
C GLU A 1051 -1.39 -36.94 -53.96
N PHE A 1052 -2.52 -36.54 -54.55
CA PHE A 1052 -3.04 -37.19 -55.76
C PHE A 1052 -2.09 -37.05 -56.95
N GLN A 1053 -1.39 -35.92 -57.06
CA GLN A 1053 -0.39 -35.71 -58.12
C GLN A 1053 0.85 -36.58 -57.91
N ALA A 1054 1.29 -36.76 -56.67
CA ALA A 1054 2.41 -37.63 -56.33
C ALA A 1054 2.06 -39.12 -56.53
N ASP A 1055 0.84 -39.54 -56.16
CA ASP A 1055 0.32 -40.88 -56.47
C ASP A 1055 0.27 -41.13 -57.96
N LYS A 1056 -0.22 -40.14 -58.73
CA LYS A 1056 -0.25 -40.21 -60.19
C LYS A 1056 1.16 -40.35 -60.76
N TYR A 1057 2.13 -39.61 -60.24
CA TYR A 1057 3.53 -39.67 -60.66
C TYR A 1057 4.15 -41.06 -60.39
N ALA A 1058 3.95 -41.62 -59.20
CA ALA A 1058 4.40 -42.98 -58.87
C ALA A 1058 3.75 -44.04 -59.78
N ALA A 1059 2.47 -43.85 -60.13
CA ALA A 1059 1.78 -44.70 -61.09
C ALA A 1059 2.36 -44.57 -62.52
N ASP A 1060 2.76 -43.38 -62.96
CA ASP A 1060 3.47 -43.17 -64.25
C ASP A 1060 4.81 -43.92 -64.31
N MET A 1061 5.48 -44.09 -63.17
CA MET A 1061 6.71 -44.87 -63.06
C MET A 1061 6.49 -46.40 -63.03
N GLY A 1062 5.26 -46.86 -63.27
CA GLY A 1062 4.91 -48.29 -63.24
C GLY A 1062 4.85 -48.90 -61.84
N LYS A 1063 4.82 -48.08 -60.78
CA LYS A 1063 4.79 -48.53 -59.37
C LYS A 1063 3.39 -48.49 -58.73
N GLY A 1064 2.33 -48.27 -59.51
CA GLY A 1064 0.97 -48.08 -59.01
C GLY A 1064 0.40 -49.24 -58.18
N GLU A 1065 0.54 -50.49 -58.64
CA GLU A 1065 0.05 -51.67 -57.90
C GLU A 1065 0.79 -51.86 -56.56
N MET A 1066 2.11 -51.69 -56.58
CA MET A 1066 2.93 -51.77 -55.37
C MET A 1066 2.63 -50.62 -54.40
N LEU A 1067 2.28 -49.44 -54.92
CA LEU A 1067 1.84 -48.31 -54.10
C LEU A 1067 0.48 -48.59 -53.45
N ILE A 1068 -0.48 -49.21 -54.15
CA ILE A 1068 -1.75 -49.63 -53.55
C ILE A 1068 -1.51 -50.63 -52.42
N SER A 1069 -0.68 -51.66 -52.64
CA SER A 1069 -0.31 -52.63 -51.60
C SER A 1069 0.34 -51.95 -50.39
N ALA A 1070 1.28 -51.03 -50.65
CA ALA A 1070 1.96 -50.25 -49.63
C ALA A 1070 0.98 -49.40 -48.79
N LEU A 1071 0.05 -48.68 -49.43
CA LEU A 1071 -0.94 -47.85 -48.73
C LEU A 1071 -1.90 -48.68 -47.87
N LEU A 1072 -2.30 -49.87 -48.33
CA LEU A 1072 -3.14 -50.78 -47.56
C LEU A 1072 -2.41 -51.31 -46.33
N LYS A 1073 -1.14 -51.71 -46.51
CA LYS A 1073 -0.31 -52.22 -45.42
C LYS A 1073 0.01 -51.13 -44.39
N LEU A 1074 0.33 -49.92 -44.85
CA LEU A 1074 0.56 -48.75 -44.00
C LEU A 1074 -0.72 -48.38 -43.23
N GLY A 1075 -1.88 -48.44 -43.90
CA GLY A 1075 -3.18 -48.20 -43.26
C GLY A 1075 -3.50 -49.22 -42.19
N LYS A 1076 -3.22 -50.51 -42.44
CA LYS A 1076 -3.34 -51.60 -41.46
C LYS A 1076 -2.39 -51.40 -40.28
N ASP A 1077 -1.10 -51.18 -40.54
CA ASP A 1077 -0.07 -51.02 -39.51
C ASP A 1077 -0.34 -49.81 -38.60
N ASN A 1078 -0.91 -48.73 -39.15
CA ASN A 1078 -1.28 -47.52 -38.40
C ASN A 1078 -2.73 -47.51 -37.89
N LEU A 1079 -3.49 -48.61 -38.03
CA LEU A 1079 -4.91 -48.72 -37.66
C LEU A 1079 -5.76 -47.54 -38.20
N SER A 1080 -5.54 -47.16 -39.45
CA SER A 1080 -6.35 -46.15 -40.13
C SER A 1080 -7.70 -46.73 -40.53
N LEU A 1081 -8.78 -46.05 -40.17
CA LEU A 1081 -10.13 -46.47 -40.54
C LEU A 1081 -10.50 -45.88 -41.92
N PRO A 1082 -10.93 -46.69 -42.91
CA PRO A 1082 -11.13 -46.22 -44.29
C PRO A 1082 -12.52 -45.60 -44.53
N VAL A 1083 -13.16 -45.04 -43.50
CA VAL A 1083 -14.53 -44.50 -43.58
C VAL A 1083 -14.61 -43.17 -42.87
N ASP A 1084 -14.69 -42.06 -43.62
CA ASP A 1084 -14.63 -40.70 -43.09
C ASP A 1084 -15.86 -39.87 -43.48
N ASP A 1085 -16.24 -38.90 -42.64
CA ASP A 1085 -17.20 -37.86 -43.01
C ASP A 1085 -16.57 -36.93 -44.05
N TYR A 1086 -17.33 -36.58 -45.09
CA TYR A 1086 -16.82 -35.75 -46.17
C TYR A 1086 -16.36 -34.36 -45.69
N LEU A 1087 -17.09 -33.75 -44.75
CA LEU A 1087 -16.83 -32.39 -44.28
C LEU A 1087 -15.61 -32.39 -43.36
N TYR A 1088 -15.50 -33.41 -42.50
CA TYR A 1088 -14.30 -33.66 -41.71
C TYR A 1088 -13.07 -33.84 -42.61
N SER A 1089 -13.11 -34.80 -43.53
CA SER A 1089 -12.02 -35.07 -44.48
C SER A 1089 -11.62 -33.85 -45.31
N MET A 1090 -12.57 -32.99 -45.70
CA MET A 1090 -12.26 -31.75 -46.40
C MET A 1090 -11.49 -30.74 -45.55
N CYS A 1091 -11.86 -30.60 -44.27
CA CYS A 1091 -11.30 -29.55 -43.41
C CYS A 1091 -10.00 -29.97 -42.71
N THR A 1092 -9.88 -31.23 -42.29
CA THR A 1092 -8.83 -31.66 -41.36
C THR A 1092 -7.77 -32.56 -42.00
N HIS A 1093 -8.12 -33.36 -43.01
CA HIS A 1093 -7.18 -34.31 -43.58
C HIS A 1093 -6.24 -33.64 -44.59
N SER A 1094 -4.93 -33.66 -44.30
CA SER A 1094 -3.88 -33.26 -45.24
C SER A 1094 -3.64 -34.31 -46.33
N HIS A 1095 -3.90 -35.58 -46.03
CA HIS A 1095 -3.87 -36.69 -46.99
C HIS A 1095 -5.29 -37.14 -47.34
N PRO A 1096 -5.62 -37.38 -48.61
CA PRO A 1096 -6.92 -37.95 -48.96
C PRO A 1096 -7.11 -39.33 -48.32
N PRO A 1097 -8.34 -39.73 -47.95
CA PRO A 1097 -8.64 -41.06 -47.47
C PRO A 1097 -8.08 -42.15 -48.38
N ILE A 1098 -7.58 -43.24 -47.79
CA ILE A 1098 -6.97 -44.36 -48.53
C ILE A 1098 -7.87 -44.88 -49.68
N PRO A 1099 -9.19 -45.06 -49.49
CA PRO A 1099 -10.07 -45.49 -50.59
C PRO A 1099 -10.11 -44.52 -51.78
N GLU A 1100 -10.01 -43.21 -51.53
CA GLU A 1100 -9.96 -42.20 -52.61
C GLU A 1100 -8.64 -42.31 -53.39
N ARG A 1101 -7.52 -42.50 -52.69
CA ARG A 1101 -6.19 -42.67 -53.32
C ARG A 1101 -6.13 -43.95 -54.16
N VAL A 1102 -6.59 -45.08 -53.61
CA VAL A 1102 -6.62 -46.36 -54.31
C VAL A 1102 -7.51 -46.28 -55.56
N ARG A 1103 -8.67 -45.63 -55.47
CA ARG A 1103 -9.56 -45.41 -56.63
C ARG A 1103 -8.86 -44.60 -57.72
N ALA A 1104 -8.21 -43.48 -57.36
CA ALA A 1104 -7.50 -42.63 -58.32
C ALA A 1104 -6.35 -43.36 -59.03
N ILE A 1105 -5.62 -44.23 -58.32
CA ILE A 1105 -4.54 -45.04 -58.92
C ILE A 1105 -5.11 -46.11 -59.86
N ARG A 1106 -6.21 -46.78 -59.48
CA ARG A 1106 -6.86 -47.82 -60.29
C ARG A 1106 -7.49 -47.26 -61.58
N GLU A 1107 -8.19 -46.11 -61.51
CA GLU A 1107 -8.86 -45.48 -62.66
C GLU A 1107 -7.88 -45.17 -63.81
N LYS A 1108 -6.66 -44.78 -63.48
CA LYS A 1108 -5.60 -44.52 -64.46
C LYS A 1108 -5.13 -45.77 -65.21
N LYS A 1109 -5.24 -46.97 -64.62
CA LYS A 1109 -4.82 -48.21 -65.27
C LYS A 1109 -5.75 -48.59 -66.45
N THR A 1110 -6.94 -47.99 -66.48
CA THR A 1110 -7.98 -48.21 -67.51
C THR A 1110 -7.89 -47.26 -68.70
N GLU A 1111 -7.06 -46.21 -68.63
CA GLU A 1111 -6.68 -45.32 -69.75
C GLU A 1111 -5.27 -45.68 -70.28
#